data_AF-A0A1Y6FNI8-F1
#
_entry.id   AF-A0A1Y6FNI8-F1
#
_cell.length_a   1.000
_cell.length_b   1.000
_cell.length_c   1.000
_cell.angle_alpha   90.00
_cell.angle_beta   90.00
_cell.angle_gamma   90.00
#
_symmetry.space_group_name_H-M   'P 1'
#
loop_
_entity.id
_entity.type
_entity.pdbx_description
1 polymer ?
#
loop_
_entity_poly.entity_id
_entity_poly.type
_entity_poly.pdbx_seq_one_letter_code
_entity_poly.pdbx_strand_id
1 'polypeptide(L)'
;MGYIIPITEFGHYLLFSILVGHVVLLFIPETRKPKIHISKPLLLLCPLGIILFTFAPLLQVILYFNNSGGFLSAVLTVLTDFEIGRAWIFICILAVLLWITIYVNGSRFFRAQWLLLMIFAIGNASHVASIDFWPGVFSHSIHFLVVSVWVGVLLHVGWFSSNRENWSSFLRWFTPLAIGCFVVIIITGFMIMFVVVNKEQYLNSWQVPYGRMLLIKHISIIPVLTFAFLNGFLSRKTVKLPSFNPRPWIKAESLTLLIVFYCTGVLGTLPPPHEVDATQTLAANPTWLEWLLAKNTFISGQVELVPTISSALLIVISLLFLFLILISYKLMSHTLAIVFGTCFIITIYLGLMFAVNLDTENFTAINKVASNSIESDDQIHIPIPIHTSSKNVATIDSSHSSSNLENQSSKTNANNSNIILTNETMNLNNQCSKNAPVRKFTIAAINVDMVYNKFGDHHPSAKVYALKEDVAKIQQSIEANPGKPVKELQPLTLRANKGDCIEVTFSNQLTEKASIHIDGVGYDVQTSDGTVVGYNSNSTAVPNAEIIYRWNTEEEGTFFFYNGADLTFYTDPTGGKGTMGDGLFGALIVEPIGAKWTDPQTGGELSSGLYANIELPNQPDFREFALFFHDGVEALGKNQPVGTEPPHTDGEPADNEENPADGGKDPADPENDQYGVEKELYAVNYRAEPLDERMENAITEDGKDPTMFYSSWVYGDPATPITPAYVGDPVRFRIIGANEEENHVFHLHGHRWKSDTKKTNTVDSETLNIGSSQTAELTNDAGYIQNGKGAPGDYLWHCHLFPHYLQGMWGLLRVFDKLQPDLLPLMDRQPLAEPTKQNPGFPNYIPGEQGKRAPKPPDPELRPATEKEKEALGALVPGAPNFDRCPKTAQVRKYNVVGIQTDIVYNTEGDHDKDGRMFVLAEDEAKILNGTLRPRPLVIRANEGDCVEVTLENHLFNADEPNALSMHIHYVGFDPLGSDGTAVGWNYNQGTEPGEKYATAGLRMKKGTSSSTTICQQEKKAFMVLLGR
;
A
#
# COMPACT_ATOMS: atom_id res chain seq x y z
N MET A 1 -24.81 -10.74 -3.75
CA MET A 1 -25.12 -9.55 -2.93
C MET A 1 -25.38 -8.27 -3.75
N GLY A 2 -24.63 -7.99 -4.83
CA GLY A 2 -24.71 -6.72 -5.58
C GLY A 2 -26.08 -6.27 -6.12
N TYR A 3 -27.05 -7.18 -6.34
CA TYR A 3 -28.43 -6.81 -6.73
C TYR A 3 -29.43 -6.83 -5.58
N ILE A 4 -29.17 -7.63 -4.56
CA ILE A 4 -30.11 -7.86 -3.46
C ILE A 4 -30.13 -6.64 -2.54
N ILE A 5 -28.97 -6.09 -2.24
CA ILE A 5 -28.83 -4.98 -1.29
C ILE A 5 -29.48 -3.69 -1.82
N PRO A 6 -29.28 -3.25 -3.08
CA PRO A 6 -29.99 -2.08 -3.59
C PRO A 6 -31.51 -2.24 -3.58
N ILE A 7 -32.02 -3.47 -3.77
CA ILE A 7 -33.45 -3.77 -3.72
C ILE A 7 -33.97 -3.70 -2.28
N THR A 8 -33.21 -4.20 -1.30
CA THR A 8 -33.58 -4.12 0.12
C THR A 8 -33.47 -2.68 0.63
N GLU A 9 -32.47 -1.92 0.19
CA GLU A 9 -32.30 -0.48 0.43
C GLU A 9 -33.45 0.35 -0.21
N PHE A 10 -33.90 0.00 -1.41
CA PHE A 10 -35.13 0.58 -1.95
C PHE A 10 -36.35 0.23 -1.08
N GLY A 11 -36.43 -1.03 -0.64
CA GLY A 11 -37.51 -1.59 0.15
C GLY A 11 -37.70 -0.86 1.49
N HIS A 12 -36.66 -0.73 2.32
CA HIS A 12 -36.81 -0.06 3.62
C HIS A 12 -37.16 1.44 3.46
N TYR A 13 -36.60 2.19 2.49
CA TYR A 13 -36.99 3.58 2.24
C TYR A 13 -38.47 3.72 1.92
N LEU A 14 -39.02 2.79 1.12
CA LEU A 14 -40.44 2.74 0.80
C LEU A 14 -41.29 2.46 2.05
N LEU A 15 -40.92 1.48 2.87
CA LEU A 15 -41.67 1.10 4.08
C LEU A 15 -41.66 2.22 5.13
N PHE A 16 -40.51 2.87 5.36
CA PHE A 16 -40.43 4.06 6.22
C PHE A 16 -41.32 5.18 5.70
N SER A 17 -41.29 5.46 4.39
CA SER A 17 -42.15 6.49 3.80
C SER A 17 -43.64 6.18 4.00
N ILE A 18 -44.07 4.92 3.85
CA ILE A 18 -45.46 4.51 4.12
C ILE A 18 -45.83 4.76 5.59
N LEU A 19 -44.98 4.37 6.55
CA LEU A 19 -45.25 4.55 7.97
C LEU A 19 -45.22 6.02 8.41
N VAL A 20 -44.23 6.79 7.97
CA VAL A 20 -44.09 8.22 8.27
C VAL A 20 -45.28 8.98 7.67
N GLY A 21 -45.64 8.69 6.41
CA GLY A 21 -46.81 9.27 5.75
C GLY A 21 -48.11 9.00 6.51
N HIS A 22 -48.30 7.76 7.00
CA HIS A 22 -49.44 7.40 7.83
C HIS A 22 -49.50 8.26 9.10
N VAL A 23 -48.39 8.31 9.85
CA VAL A 23 -48.31 9.00 11.14
C VAL A 23 -48.51 10.51 10.97
N VAL A 24 -47.87 11.14 9.99
CA VAL A 24 -48.05 12.57 9.67
C VAL A 24 -49.53 12.87 9.41
N LEU A 25 -50.22 12.03 8.64
CA LEU A 25 -51.63 12.24 8.31
C LEU A 25 -52.57 12.06 9.52
N LEU A 26 -52.17 11.39 10.60
CA LEU A 26 -52.93 11.31 11.85
C LEU A 26 -52.95 12.64 12.63
N PHE A 27 -52.02 13.56 12.34
CA PHE A 27 -52.00 14.90 12.91
C PHE A 27 -52.80 15.91 12.07
N ILE A 28 -53.20 15.54 10.85
CA ILE A 28 -53.98 16.40 9.95
C ILE A 28 -55.48 16.11 10.09
N PRO A 29 -56.33 17.15 10.34
CA PRO A 29 -57.78 16.98 10.42
C PRO A 29 -58.40 16.42 9.13
N GLU A 30 -59.44 15.60 9.25
CA GLU A 30 -60.17 14.98 8.11
C GLU A 30 -60.73 16.00 7.10
N THR A 31 -61.02 17.23 7.53
CA THR A 31 -61.49 18.32 6.65
C THR A 31 -60.39 18.93 5.77
N ARG A 32 -59.11 18.60 6.03
CA ARG A 32 -57.95 19.14 5.32
C ARG A 32 -57.23 18.11 4.44
N LYS A 33 -57.75 16.89 4.35
CA LYS A 33 -57.20 15.81 3.52
C LYS A 33 -58.32 15.03 2.84
N PRO A 34 -58.06 14.38 1.69
CA PRO A 34 -59.03 13.45 1.08
C PRO A 34 -59.24 12.23 1.99
N LYS A 35 -60.32 11.47 1.77
CA LYS A 35 -60.55 10.22 2.51
C LYS A 35 -59.56 9.16 2.02
N ILE A 36 -58.79 8.62 2.95
CA ILE A 36 -57.69 7.67 2.70
C ILE A 36 -58.05 6.34 3.35
N HIS A 37 -57.97 5.25 2.57
CA HIS A 37 -58.22 3.89 3.03
C HIS A 37 -56.93 3.07 2.89
N ILE A 38 -56.19 2.92 3.98
CA ILE A 38 -55.04 2.03 4.07
C ILE A 38 -55.39 0.79 4.91
N SER A 39 -54.96 -0.38 4.45
CA SER A 39 -55.24 -1.62 5.17
C SER A 39 -54.37 -1.71 6.42
N LYS A 40 -54.98 -2.06 7.56
CA LYS A 40 -54.23 -2.32 8.81
C LYS A 40 -53.16 -3.40 8.65
N PRO A 41 -53.39 -4.50 7.90
CA PRO A 41 -52.33 -5.47 7.60
C PRO A 41 -51.11 -4.85 6.91
N LEU A 42 -51.28 -3.93 5.96
CA LEU A 42 -50.15 -3.26 5.31
C LEU A 42 -49.31 -2.47 6.31
N LEU A 43 -49.94 -1.74 7.23
CA LEU A 43 -49.25 -0.99 8.28
C LEU A 43 -48.52 -1.89 9.29
N LEU A 44 -49.01 -3.10 9.53
CA LEU A 44 -48.36 -4.09 10.39
C LEU A 44 -47.23 -4.83 9.66
N LEU A 45 -47.32 -5.00 8.35
CA LEU A 45 -46.24 -5.59 7.55
C LEU A 45 -45.05 -4.64 7.39
N CYS A 46 -45.26 -3.32 7.44
CA CYS A 46 -44.17 -2.35 7.24
C CYS A 46 -43.05 -2.45 8.30
N PRO A 47 -43.31 -2.47 9.63
CA PRO A 47 -42.25 -2.62 10.62
C PRO A 47 -41.51 -3.97 10.50
N LEU A 48 -42.22 -5.06 10.19
CA LEU A 48 -41.61 -6.37 9.98
C LEU A 48 -40.74 -6.40 8.72
N GLY A 49 -41.21 -5.77 7.64
CA GLY A 49 -40.44 -5.63 6.40
C GLY A 49 -39.20 -4.75 6.58
N ILE A 50 -39.25 -3.73 7.45
CA ILE A 50 -38.06 -2.94 7.79
C ILE A 50 -36.99 -3.83 8.41
N ILE A 51 -37.34 -4.66 9.42
CA ILE A 51 -36.40 -5.60 10.05
C ILE A 51 -35.72 -6.49 9.00
N LEU A 52 -36.53 -7.06 8.09
CA LEU A 52 -36.05 -7.95 7.04
C LEU A 52 -35.12 -7.23 6.04
N PHE A 53 -35.50 -6.04 5.59
CA PHE A 53 -34.73 -5.31 4.58
C PHE A 53 -33.45 -4.68 5.14
N THR A 54 -33.45 -4.23 6.39
CA THR A 54 -32.22 -3.74 7.05
C THR A 54 -31.28 -4.88 7.46
N PHE A 55 -31.72 -6.14 7.42
CA PHE A 55 -30.85 -7.30 7.67
C PHE A 55 -29.91 -7.59 6.49
N ALA A 56 -30.28 -7.26 5.25
CA ALA A 56 -29.47 -7.61 4.09
C ALA A 56 -28.07 -6.93 4.06
N PRO A 57 -27.93 -5.61 4.35
CA PRO A 57 -26.61 -5.00 4.54
C PRO A 57 -25.82 -5.61 5.71
N LEU A 58 -26.49 -5.91 6.83
CA LEU A 58 -25.87 -6.56 7.99
C LEU A 58 -25.33 -7.95 7.65
N LEU A 59 -26.09 -8.75 6.90
CA LEU A 59 -25.68 -10.08 6.44
C LEU A 59 -24.45 -10.02 5.54
N GLN A 60 -24.27 -8.96 4.74
CA GLN A 60 -23.05 -8.78 3.96
C GLN A 60 -21.82 -8.65 4.87
N VAL A 61 -21.91 -7.87 5.94
CA VAL A 61 -20.82 -7.71 6.92
C VAL A 61 -20.55 -9.02 7.65
N ILE A 62 -21.60 -9.76 8.06
CA ILE A 62 -21.47 -11.08 8.67
C ILE A 62 -20.74 -12.06 7.74
N LEU A 63 -21.11 -12.10 6.45
CA LEU A 63 -20.49 -13.00 5.48
C LEU A 63 -19.03 -12.62 5.18
N TYR A 64 -18.67 -11.33 5.27
CA TYR A 64 -17.30 -10.87 5.12
C TYR A 64 -16.38 -11.44 6.22
N PHE A 65 -16.84 -11.43 7.48
CA PHE A 65 -16.06 -11.94 8.62
C PHE A 65 -16.19 -13.45 8.85
N ASN A 66 -16.96 -14.17 8.03
CA ASN A 66 -17.20 -15.61 8.21
C ASN A 66 -15.91 -16.45 8.14
N ASN A 67 -14.91 -15.99 7.39
CA ASN A 67 -13.67 -16.74 7.18
C ASN A 67 -12.66 -16.61 8.34
N SER A 68 -12.89 -15.70 9.29
CA SER A 68 -11.93 -15.39 10.38
C SER A 68 -12.20 -16.13 11.70
N GLY A 69 -13.32 -16.86 11.81
CA GLY A 69 -13.70 -17.53 13.06
C GLY A 69 -15.01 -18.34 13.03
N GLY A 70 -15.53 -18.64 11.83
CA GLY A 70 -16.79 -19.35 11.64
C GLY A 70 -18.03 -18.46 11.74
N PHE A 71 -19.15 -18.93 11.16
CA PHE A 71 -20.36 -18.12 10.98
C PHE A 71 -20.96 -17.59 12.28
N LEU A 72 -20.96 -18.39 13.35
CA LEU A 72 -21.56 -17.99 14.63
C LEU A 72 -20.75 -16.89 15.31
N SER A 73 -19.41 -16.97 15.27
CA SER A 73 -18.52 -15.94 15.79
C SER A 73 -18.70 -14.65 15.01
N ALA A 74 -18.69 -14.73 13.67
CA ALA A 74 -18.92 -13.59 12.80
C ALA A 74 -20.28 -12.90 13.06
N VAL A 75 -21.35 -13.68 13.27
CA VAL A 75 -22.67 -13.13 13.66
C VAL A 75 -22.58 -12.39 14.99
N LEU A 76 -21.93 -12.97 16.00
CA LEU A 76 -21.84 -12.38 17.33
C LEU A 76 -21.05 -11.07 17.29
N THR A 77 -19.83 -11.10 16.75
CA THR A 77 -18.94 -9.94 16.60
C THR A 77 -19.64 -8.81 15.83
N VAL A 78 -20.29 -9.12 14.70
CA VAL A 78 -20.96 -8.08 13.91
C VAL A 78 -22.17 -7.49 14.64
N LEU A 79 -22.90 -8.27 15.43
CA LEU A 79 -24.04 -7.78 16.19
C LEU A 79 -23.64 -6.96 17.43
N THR A 80 -22.51 -7.27 18.08
CA THR A 80 -22.07 -6.61 19.32
C THR A 80 -21.12 -5.44 19.07
N ASP A 81 -20.19 -5.59 18.13
CA ASP A 81 -19.02 -4.71 18.04
C ASP A 81 -19.16 -3.67 16.93
N PHE A 82 -20.00 -3.94 15.93
CA PHE A 82 -20.22 -3.03 14.79
C PHE A 82 -21.46 -2.14 14.99
N GLU A 83 -21.34 -0.86 14.62
CA GLU A 83 -22.44 0.12 14.67
C GLU A 83 -23.69 -0.34 13.91
N ILE A 84 -23.50 -0.96 12.74
CA ILE A 84 -24.60 -1.46 11.91
C ILE A 84 -25.37 -2.60 12.61
N GLY A 85 -24.69 -3.46 13.38
CA GLY A 85 -25.30 -4.51 14.17
C GLY A 85 -26.09 -3.98 15.36
N ARG A 86 -25.47 -3.09 16.15
CA ARG A 86 -26.13 -2.43 17.29
C ARG A 86 -27.37 -1.64 16.86
N ALA A 87 -27.27 -0.89 15.76
CA ALA A 87 -28.40 -0.15 15.20
C ALA A 87 -29.51 -1.09 14.70
N TRP A 88 -29.16 -2.22 14.08
CA TRP A 88 -30.16 -3.21 13.64
C TRP A 88 -30.93 -3.81 14.82
N ILE A 89 -30.25 -4.18 15.92
CA ILE A 89 -30.91 -4.65 17.16
C ILE A 89 -31.88 -3.60 17.69
N PHE A 90 -31.43 -2.34 17.75
CA PHE A 90 -32.26 -1.24 18.23
C PHE A 90 -33.48 -1.01 17.32
N ILE A 91 -33.29 -1.06 16.00
CA ILE A 91 -34.37 -0.98 15.00
C ILE A 91 -35.35 -2.14 15.19
N CYS A 92 -34.89 -3.37 15.44
CA CYS A 92 -35.76 -4.52 15.72
C CYS A 92 -36.66 -4.30 16.93
N ILE A 93 -36.08 -3.86 18.05
CA ILE A 93 -36.84 -3.57 19.28
C ILE A 93 -37.89 -2.48 19.01
N LEU A 94 -37.48 -1.37 18.42
CA LEU A 94 -38.38 -0.24 18.13
C LEU A 94 -39.45 -0.59 17.09
N ALA A 95 -39.12 -1.38 16.07
CA ALA A 95 -40.05 -1.85 15.07
C ALA A 95 -41.14 -2.74 15.69
N VAL A 96 -40.77 -3.62 16.64
CA VAL A 96 -41.74 -4.43 17.40
C VAL A 96 -42.61 -3.55 18.28
N LEU A 97 -42.06 -2.56 18.99
CA LEU A 97 -42.83 -1.61 19.78
C LEU A 97 -43.81 -0.79 18.92
N LEU A 98 -43.37 -0.35 17.75
CA LEU A 98 -44.21 0.32 16.77
C LEU A 98 -45.32 -0.62 16.26
N TRP A 99 -44.98 -1.86 15.95
CA TRP A 99 -45.92 -2.89 15.50
C TRP A 99 -47.02 -3.12 16.54
N ILE A 100 -46.64 -3.32 17.81
CA ILE A 100 -47.58 -3.49 18.94
C ILE A 100 -48.47 -2.25 19.06
N THR A 101 -47.87 -1.05 19.01
CA THR A 101 -48.61 0.22 19.11
C THR A 101 -49.63 0.37 17.98
N ILE A 102 -49.32 -0.05 16.75
CA ILE A 102 -50.27 -0.05 15.62
C ILE A 102 -51.35 -1.12 15.83
N TYR A 103 -50.97 -2.32 16.29
CA TYR A 103 -51.89 -3.43 16.52
C TYR A 103 -52.97 -3.09 17.55
N VAL A 104 -52.58 -2.50 18.68
CA VAL A 104 -53.52 -2.09 19.76
C VAL A 104 -54.18 -0.74 19.53
N ASN A 105 -53.95 -0.10 18.38
CA ASN A 105 -54.41 1.26 18.07
C ASN A 105 -53.93 2.33 19.08
N GLY A 106 -52.72 2.19 19.62
CA GLY A 106 -52.12 3.13 20.58
C GLY A 106 -51.95 4.56 20.06
N SER A 107 -51.58 5.49 20.95
CA SER A 107 -51.50 6.94 20.68
C SER A 107 -50.65 7.28 19.46
N ARG A 108 -51.10 8.28 18.68
CA ARG A 108 -50.35 8.83 17.53
C ARG A 108 -48.98 9.39 17.92
N PHE A 109 -48.79 9.83 19.17
CA PHE A 109 -47.52 10.33 19.67
C PHE A 109 -46.49 9.21 19.86
N PHE A 110 -46.89 8.07 20.42
CA PHE A 110 -45.99 6.90 20.54
C PHE A 110 -45.59 6.33 19.18
N ARG A 111 -46.52 6.30 18.21
CA ARG A 111 -46.20 5.89 16.83
C ARG A 111 -45.14 6.82 16.19
N ALA A 112 -45.23 8.13 16.44
CA ALA A 112 -44.26 9.11 15.95
C ALA A 112 -42.91 8.96 16.66
N GLN A 113 -42.91 8.77 17.98
CA GLN A 113 -41.69 8.60 18.78
C GLN A 113 -40.87 7.39 18.31
N TRP A 114 -41.50 6.22 18.17
CA TRP A 114 -40.79 5.01 17.72
C TRP A 114 -40.20 5.18 16.32
N LEU A 115 -40.95 5.80 15.39
CA LEU A 115 -40.43 6.09 14.05
C LEU A 115 -39.24 7.07 14.05
N LEU A 116 -39.29 8.12 14.87
CA LEU A 116 -38.18 9.07 14.98
C LEU A 116 -36.92 8.42 15.55
N LEU A 117 -37.06 7.57 16.56
CA LEU A 117 -35.93 6.82 17.13
C LEU A 117 -35.35 5.81 16.13
N MET A 118 -36.20 5.15 15.34
CA MET A 118 -35.72 4.26 14.26
C MET A 118 -34.97 5.04 13.16
N ILE A 119 -35.45 6.23 12.77
CA ILE A 119 -34.77 7.09 11.80
C ILE A 119 -33.43 7.62 12.35
N PHE A 120 -33.37 7.91 13.66
CA PHE A 120 -32.12 8.28 14.32
C PHE A 120 -31.12 7.11 14.31
N ALA A 121 -31.58 5.89 14.57
CA ALA A 121 -30.74 4.68 14.52
C ALA A 121 -30.14 4.42 13.12
N ILE A 122 -30.91 4.68 12.05
CA ILE A 122 -30.39 4.62 10.67
C ILE A 122 -29.36 5.72 10.40
N GLY A 123 -29.54 6.90 10.98
CA GLY A 123 -28.53 7.97 10.95
C GLY A 123 -27.23 7.56 11.61
N ASN A 124 -27.32 6.92 12.78
CA ASN A 124 -26.17 6.42 13.54
C ASN A 124 -25.35 5.38 12.76
N ALA A 125 -26.01 4.45 12.08
CA ALA A 125 -25.36 3.41 11.29
C ALA A 125 -24.93 3.84 9.88
N SER A 126 -24.92 5.14 9.58
CA SER A 126 -24.63 5.62 8.22
C SER A 126 -23.15 5.85 7.97
N HIS A 127 -22.72 5.65 6.72
CA HIS A 127 -21.35 5.90 6.29
C HIS A 127 -20.88 7.35 6.54
N VAL A 128 -21.78 8.32 6.56
CA VAL A 128 -21.42 9.71 6.85
C VAL A 128 -21.11 9.89 8.33
N ALA A 129 -21.80 9.16 9.20
CA ALA A 129 -21.60 9.17 10.64
C ALA A 129 -20.29 8.49 11.07
N SER A 130 -19.75 7.55 10.28
CA SER A 130 -18.43 6.98 10.55
C SER A 130 -17.27 7.91 10.17
N ILE A 131 -17.51 8.90 9.30
CA ILE A 131 -16.51 9.91 8.92
C ILE A 131 -16.53 11.08 9.90
N ASP A 132 -17.71 11.67 10.13
CA ASP A 132 -17.91 12.75 11.10
C ASP A 132 -19.21 12.52 11.84
N PHE A 133 -19.10 12.06 13.09
CA PHE A 133 -20.21 11.50 13.85
C PHE A 133 -21.39 12.46 13.98
N TRP A 134 -21.21 13.62 14.60
CA TRP A 134 -22.34 14.51 14.91
C TRP A 134 -23.00 15.10 13.65
N PRO A 135 -22.25 15.72 12.72
CA PRO A 135 -22.82 16.23 11.48
C PRO A 135 -23.38 15.12 10.59
N GLY A 136 -22.75 13.94 10.56
CA GLY A 136 -23.20 12.78 9.79
C GLY A 136 -24.53 12.23 10.28
N VAL A 137 -24.65 11.93 11.58
CA VAL A 137 -25.91 11.42 12.17
C VAL A 137 -27.05 12.41 11.96
N PHE A 138 -26.86 13.69 12.28
CA PHE A 138 -27.94 14.69 12.15
C PHE A 138 -28.29 14.98 10.70
N SER A 139 -27.31 15.18 9.80
CA SER A 139 -27.58 15.47 8.40
C SER A 139 -28.32 14.31 7.74
N HIS A 140 -27.90 13.06 7.99
CA HIS A 140 -28.54 11.88 7.41
C HIS A 140 -29.94 11.63 7.99
N SER A 141 -30.11 11.69 9.31
CA SER A 141 -31.44 11.50 9.94
C SER A 141 -32.44 12.56 9.52
N ILE A 142 -32.03 13.84 9.44
CA ILE A 142 -32.92 14.92 8.97
C ILE A 142 -33.24 14.72 7.50
N HIS A 143 -32.25 14.41 6.66
CA HIS A 143 -32.47 14.14 5.24
C HIS A 143 -33.50 13.02 5.06
N PHE A 144 -33.26 11.88 5.71
CA PHE A 144 -34.12 10.70 5.59
C PHE A 144 -35.55 10.93 6.12
N LEU A 145 -35.69 11.64 7.25
CA LEU A 145 -36.99 12.00 7.81
C LEU A 145 -37.78 12.87 6.82
N VAL A 146 -37.17 13.93 6.30
CA VAL A 146 -37.85 14.93 5.48
C VAL A 146 -38.26 14.35 4.12
N VAL A 147 -37.40 13.52 3.51
CA VAL A 147 -37.74 12.75 2.32
C VAL A 147 -38.92 11.81 2.60
N SER A 148 -38.88 11.07 3.71
CA SER A 148 -39.94 10.13 4.09
C SER A 148 -41.28 10.82 4.37
N VAL A 149 -41.26 12.04 4.94
CA VAL A 149 -42.47 12.87 5.14
C VAL A 149 -43.07 13.28 3.80
N TRP A 150 -42.26 13.81 2.88
CA TRP A 150 -42.75 14.27 1.59
C TRP A 150 -43.31 13.10 0.76
N VAL A 151 -42.49 12.06 0.55
CA VAL A 151 -42.86 10.89 -0.25
C VAL A 151 -44.00 10.12 0.39
N GLY A 152 -43.97 9.94 1.72
CA GLY A 152 -44.99 9.21 2.46
C GLY A 152 -46.39 9.80 2.33
N VAL A 153 -46.51 11.13 2.46
CA VAL A 153 -47.80 11.82 2.29
C VAL A 153 -48.30 11.70 0.84
N LEU A 154 -47.40 11.81 -0.16
CA LEU A 154 -47.75 11.60 -1.57
C LEU A 154 -48.22 10.17 -1.85
N LEU A 155 -47.53 9.16 -1.32
CA LEU A 155 -47.91 7.76 -1.48
C LEU A 155 -49.30 7.51 -0.93
N HIS A 156 -49.59 8.04 0.26
CA HIS A 156 -50.91 7.88 0.87
C HIS A 156 -52.03 8.57 0.09
N VAL A 157 -51.83 9.83 -0.28
CA VAL A 157 -52.84 10.61 -0.97
C VAL A 157 -53.01 10.16 -2.42
N GLY A 158 -51.94 9.77 -3.11
CA GLY A 158 -51.98 9.29 -4.49
C GLY A 158 -52.61 7.90 -4.61
N TRP A 159 -52.20 6.95 -3.77
CA TRP A 159 -52.54 5.55 -3.96
C TRP A 159 -53.75 5.11 -3.15
N PHE A 160 -53.93 5.62 -1.93
CA PHE A 160 -54.97 5.16 -1.00
C PHE A 160 -56.18 6.10 -0.87
N SER A 161 -56.24 7.22 -1.60
CA SER A 161 -57.44 8.07 -1.64
C SER A 161 -58.52 7.52 -2.58
N SER A 162 -59.79 7.67 -2.19
CA SER A 162 -60.95 7.17 -2.97
C SER A 162 -61.83 8.26 -3.55
N ASN A 163 -61.89 9.44 -2.93
CA ASN A 163 -62.82 10.52 -3.27
C ASN A 163 -62.13 11.80 -3.79
N ARG A 164 -62.92 12.70 -4.42
CA ARG A 164 -62.48 14.04 -4.88
C ARG A 164 -62.75 15.15 -3.86
N GLU A 165 -63.09 14.82 -2.62
CA GLU A 165 -63.38 15.79 -1.57
C GLU A 165 -62.08 16.34 -0.96
N ASN A 166 -62.12 17.59 -0.47
CA ASN A 166 -61.02 18.25 0.28
C ASN A 166 -59.68 18.44 -0.44
N TRP A 167 -59.55 18.12 -1.74
CA TRP A 167 -58.29 18.26 -2.49
C TRP A 167 -57.76 19.70 -2.55
N SER A 168 -58.63 20.70 -2.67
CA SER A 168 -58.20 22.11 -2.61
C SER A 168 -57.67 22.48 -1.23
N SER A 169 -58.21 21.88 -0.16
CA SER A 169 -57.74 22.09 1.21
C SER A 169 -56.39 21.41 1.44
N PHE A 170 -56.25 20.19 0.95
CA PHE A 170 -55.00 19.43 0.98
C PHE A 170 -53.84 20.17 0.31
N LEU A 171 -54.01 20.59 -0.95
CA LEU A 171 -52.96 21.28 -1.70
C LEU A 171 -52.54 22.62 -1.04
N ARG A 172 -53.41 23.29 -0.27
CA ARG A 172 -53.06 24.57 0.38
C ARG A 172 -52.00 24.44 1.47
N TRP A 173 -52.05 23.37 2.27
CA TRP A 173 -51.07 23.16 3.35
C TRP A 173 -49.94 22.23 2.92
N PHE A 174 -50.21 21.30 2.00
CA PHE A 174 -49.20 20.35 1.56
C PHE A 174 -48.17 21.00 0.64
N THR A 175 -48.56 21.94 -0.24
CA THR A 175 -47.60 22.65 -1.10
C THR A 175 -46.50 23.39 -0.32
N PRO A 176 -46.79 24.22 0.71
CA PRO A 176 -45.73 24.84 1.51
C PRO A 176 -44.92 23.82 2.31
N LEU A 177 -45.52 22.71 2.78
CA LEU A 177 -44.76 21.62 3.41
C LEU A 177 -43.76 21.00 2.43
N ALA A 178 -44.20 20.65 1.21
CA ALA A 178 -43.36 20.07 0.18
C ALA A 178 -42.19 20.99 -0.22
N ILE A 179 -42.44 22.31 -0.32
CA ILE A 179 -41.38 23.31 -0.56
C ILE A 179 -40.39 23.34 0.62
N GLY A 180 -40.87 23.35 1.86
CA GLY A 180 -40.01 23.29 3.04
C GLY A 180 -39.17 22.01 3.09
N CYS A 181 -39.80 20.86 2.81
CA CYS A 181 -39.11 19.59 2.69
C CYS A 181 -38.00 19.66 1.64
N PHE A 182 -38.29 20.18 0.44
CA PHE A 182 -37.32 20.31 -0.63
C PHE A 182 -36.10 21.18 -0.24
N VAL A 183 -36.32 22.33 0.40
CA VAL A 183 -35.22 23.20 0.86
C VAL A 183 -34.32 22.46 1.85
N VAL A 184 -34.90 21.76 2.82
CA VAL A 184 -34.12 21.00 3.80
C VAL A 184 -33.39 19.82 3.14
N ILE A 185 -34.02 19.13 2.18
CA ILE A 185 -33.41 18.04 1.41
C ILE A 185 -32.20 18.53 0.62
N ILE A 186 -32.27 19.72 0.00
CA ILE A 186 -31.12 20.34 -0.67
C ILE A 186 -30.00 20.60 0.33
N ILE A 187 -30.30 21.28 1.43
CA ILE A 187 -29.27 21.69 2.41
C ILE A 187 -28.57 20.44 2.98
N THR A 188 -29.36 19.50 3.50
CA THR A 188 -28.83 18.26 4.09
C THR A 188 -28.17 17.36 3.05
N GLY A 189 -28.69 17.34 1.82
CA GLY A 189 -28.09 16.58 0.71
C GLY A 189 -26.71 17.10 0.32
N PHE A 190 -26.53 18.43 0.25
CA PHE A 190 -25.21 19.03 0.02
C PHE A 190 -24.27 18.83 1.21
N MET A 191 -24.76 18.90 2.45
CA MET A 191 -23.94 18.59 3.63
C MET A 191 -23.40 17.16 3.56
N ILE A 192 -24.26 16.17 3.28
CA ILE A 192 -23.85 14.78 3.10
C ILE A 192 -22.87 14.64 1.92
N MET A 193 -23.18 15.26 0.79
CA MET A 193 -22.34 15.16 -0.41
C MET A 193 -20.95 15.75 -0.19
N PHE A 194 -20.80 16.89 0.49
CA PHE A 194 -19.50 17.53 0.71
C PHE A 194 -18.64 16.82 1.75
N VAL A 195 -19.22 16.02 2.64
CA VAL A 195 -18.47 15.10 3.51
C VAL A 195 -17.91 13.93 2.69
N VAL A 196 -18.63 13.50 1.66
CA VAL A 196 -18.32 12.27 0.90
C VAL A 196 -17.49 12.54 -0.37
N VAL A 197 -17.70 13.67 -1.04
CA VAL A 197 -17.09 14.07 -2.31
C VAL A 197 -16.60 15.51 -2.21
N ASN A 198 -15.29 15.72 -2.38
CA ASN A 198 -14.74 17.07 -2.41
C ASN A 198 -15.29 17.85 -3.61
N LYS A 199 -15.65 19.12 -3.41
CA LYS A 199 -16.31 19.98 -4.41
C LYS A 199 -15.51 20.07 -5.71
N GLU A 200 -14.18 20.10 -5.62
CA GLU A 200 -13.27 20.19 -6.77
C GLU A 200 -13.18 18.88 -7.57
N GLN A 201 -13.58 17.75 -6.96
CA GLN A 201 -13.51 16.42 -7.56
C GLN A 201 -14.88 15.89 -8.02
N TYR A 202 -15.97 16.66 -7.88
CA TYR A 202 -17.31 16.21 -8.26
C TYR A 202 -17.41 15.78 -9.73
N LEU A 203 -16.86 16.57 -10.66
CA LEU A 203 -16.84 16.21 -12.09
C LEU A 203 -15.95 14.99 -12.36
N ASN A 204 -14.82 14.88 -11.67
CA ASN A 204 -13.92 13.73 -11.78
C ASN A 204 -14.57 12.45 -11.24
N SER A 205 -15.45 12.56 -10.24
CA SER A 205 -16.19 11.40 -9.70
C SER A 205 -17.11 10.73 -10.74
N TRP A 206 -17.46 11.42 -11.84
CA TRP A 206 -18.27 10.83 -12.93
C TRP A 206 -17.52 9.73 -13.69
N GLN A 207 -16.22 9.56 -13.44
CA GLN A 207 -15.44 8.44 -13.96
C GLN A 207 -15.75 7.12 -13.23
N VAL A 208 -16.15 7.18 -11.95
CA VAL A 208 -16.43 6.01 -11.12
C VAL A 208 -17.94 5.71 -11.03
N PRO A 209 -18.35 4.45 -10.78
CA PRO A 209 -19.77 4.08 -10.69
C PRO A 209 -20.57 4.91 -9.67
N TYR A 210 -19.95 5.27 -8.53
CA TYR A 210 -20.58 6.09 -7.50
C TYR A 210 -21.00 7.47 -8.03
N GLY A 211 -20.07 8.21 -8.64
CA GLY A 211 -20.36 9.55 -9.13
C GLY A 211 -21.35 9.57 -10.30
N ARG A 212 -21.36 8.53 -11.15
CA ARG A 212 -22.38 8.36 -12.21
C ARG A 212 -23.77 8.13 -11.64
N MET A 213 -23.89 7.27 -10.63
CA MET A 213 -25.19 7.05 -9.97
C MET A 213 -25.65 8.31 -9.23
N LEU A 214 -24.71 9.06 -8.64
CA LEU A 214 -24.98 10.35 -8.02
C LEU A 214 -25.46 11.37 -9.06
N LEU A 215 -24.88 11.40 -10.26
CA LEU A 215 -25.35 12.24 -11.37
C LEU A 215 -26.78 11.88 -11.79
N ILE A 216 -27.08 10.59 -12.00
CA ILE A 216 -28.43 10.12 -12.35
C ILE A 216 -29.45 10.53 -11.27
N LYS A 217 -29.09 10.44 -9.98
CA LYS A 217 -29.92 10.91 -8.87
C LYS A 217 -30.23 12.41 -8.99
N HIS A 218 -29.22 13.25 -9.23
CA HIS A 218 -29.41 14.70 -9.39
C HIS A 218 -30.29 15.05 -10.60
N ILE A 219 -30.05 14.40 -11.75
CA ILE A 219 -30.86 14.55 -12.95
C ILE A 219 -32.33 14.19 -12.68
N SER A 220 -32.56 13.09 -11.95
CA SER A 220 -33.91 12.58 -11.64
C SER A 220 -34.72 13.54 -10.77
N ILE A 221 -34.09 14.46 -10.05
CA ILE A 221 -34.78 15.51 -9.26
C ILE A 221 -35.48 16.51 -10.18
N ILE A 222 -35.00 16.77 -11.40
CA ILE A 222 -35.56 17.79 -12.29
C ILE A 222 -37.00 17.45 -12.73
N PRO A 223 -37.32 16.23 -13.23
CA PRO A 223 -38.71 15.84 -13.48
C PRO A 223 -39.57 15.83 -12.22
N VAL A 224 -39.04 15.41 -11.08
CA VAL A 224 -39.76 15.46 -9.78
C VAL A 224 -40.18 16.88 -9.46
N LEU A 225 -39.29 17.87 -9.61
CA LEU A 225 -39.62 19.27 -9.38
C LEU A 225 -40.63 19.81 -10.37
N THR A 226 -40.58 19.34 -11.61
CA THR A 226 -41.60 19.68 -12.62
C THR A 226 -42.97 19.15 -12.19
N PHE A 227 -43.07 17.90 -11.74
CA PHE A 227 -44.31 17.34 -11.20
C PHE A 227 -44.77 18.05 -9.92
N ALA A 228 -43.86 18.34 -8.99
CA ALA A 228 -44.15 19.07 -7.75
C ALA A 228 -44.67 20.49 -8.05
N PHE A 229 -44.11 21.17 -9.05
CA PHE A 229 -44.59 22.47 -9.51
C PHE A 229 -45.99 22.38 -10.14
N LEU A 230 -46.21 21.41 -11.04
CA LEU A 230 -47.51 21.15 -11.65
C LEU A 230 -48.57 20.86 -10.59
N ASN A 231 -48.25 20.01 -9.61
CA ASN A 231 -49.16 19.62 -8.54
C ASN A 231 -49.40 20.71 -7.50
N GLY A 232 -48.37 21.49 -7.15
CA GLY A 232 -48.47 22.54 -6.15
C GLY A 232 -49.16 23.82 -6.65
N PHE A 233 -48.90 24.23 -7.89
CA PHE A 233 -49.34 25.53 -8.40
C PHE A 233 -50.43 25.44 -9.45
N LEU A 234 -50.27 24.58 -10.47
CA LEU A 234 -51.24 24.47 -11.55
C LEU A 234 -52.46 23.68 -11.11
N SER A 235 -52.26 22.50 -10.52
CA SER A 235 -53.35 21.64 -10.04
C SER A 235 -54.20 22.33 -8.97
N ARG A 236 -53.63 23.24 -8.17
CA ARG A 236 -54.40 24.06 -7.21
C ARG A 236 -55.44 24.97 -7.89
N LYS A 237 -55.17 25.45 -9.10
CA LYS A 237 -56.11 26.23 -9.91
C LYS A 237 -57.05 25.32 -10.69
N THR A 238 -56.52 24.26 -11.29
CA THR A 238 -57.24 23.32 -12.18
C THR A 238 -58.20 22.39 -11.43
N VAL A 239 -57.99 22.10 -10.14
CA VAL A 239 -58.87 21.22 -9.34
C VAL A 239 -60.30 21.73 -9.20
N LYS A 240 -60.54 23.01 -9.52
CA LYS A 240 -61.88 23.61 -9.57
C LYS A 240 -62.68 23.17 -10.80
N LEU A 241 -62.01 22.62 -11.83
CA LEU A 241 -62.66 22.11 -13.04
C LEU A 241 -63.17 20.67 -12.81
N PRO A 242 -64.43 20.34 -13.16
CA PRO A 242 -64.99 19.00 -12.98
C PRO A 242 -64.23 17.89 -13.74
N SER A 243 -63.61 18.24 -14.87
CA SER A 243 -62.88 17.31 -15.75
C SER A 243 -61.49 16.93 -15.23
N PHE A 244 -60.91 17.66 -14.28
CA PHE A 244 -59.55 17.41 -13.80
C PHE A 244 -59.54 16.51 -12.55
N ASN A 245 -58.75 15.45 -12.60
CA ASN A 245 -58.49 14.58 -11.45
C ASN A 245 -57.03 14.76 -10.98
N PRO A 246 -56.78 15.27 -9.77
CA PRO A 246 -55.43 15.49 -9.25
C PRO A 246 -54.71 14.19 -8.84
N ARG A 247 -55.46 13.09 -8.57
CA ARG A 247 -54.89 11.84 -8.04
C ARG A 247 -53.84 11.19 -8.96
N PRO A 248 -54.07 11.01 -10.28
CA PRO A 248 -53.07 10.43 -11.18
C PRO A 248 -51.78 11.25 -11.30
N TRP A 249 -51.88 12.58 -11.13
CA TRP A 249 -50.73 13.48 -11.16
C TRP A 249 -49.88 13.40 -9.89
N ILE A 250 -50.50 13.21 -8.73
CA ILE A 250 -49.78 12.89 -7.48
C ILE A 250 -49.14 11.49 -7.58
N LYS A 251 -49.82 10.52 -8.21
CA LYS A 251 -49.21 9.21 -8.48
C LYS A 251 -47.97 9.32 -9.36
N ALA A 252 -48.03 10.13 -10.41
CA ALA A 252 -46.89 10.39 -11.29
C ALA A 252 -45.69 10.96 -10.52
N GLU A 253 -45.92 12.00 -9.69
CA GLU A 253 -44.88 12.57 -8.81
C GLU A 253 -44.26 11.51 -7.88
N SER A 254 -45.11 10.71 -7.21
CA SER A 254 -44.63 9.65 -6.32
C SER A 254 -43.85 8.56 -7.06
N LEU A 255 -44.23 8.20 -8.29
CA LEU A 255 -43.53 7.19 -9.09
C LEU A 255 -42.16 7.67 -9.54
N THR A 256 -42.04 8.94 -9.94
CA THR A 256 -40.74 9.54 -10.28
C THR A 256 -39.83 9.64 -9.05
N LEU A 257 -40.37 9.91 -7.86
CA LEU A 257 -39.61 9.90 -6.60
C LEU A 257 -39.09 8.50 -6.23
N LEU A 258 -39.79 7.42 -6.60
CA LEU A 258 -39.28 6.06 -6.39
C LEU A 258 -38.03 5.74 -7.23
N ILE A 259 -37.84 6.40 -8.38
CA ILE A 259 -36.59 6.31 -9.15
C ILE A 259 -35.43 6.89 -8.31
N VAL A 260 -35.64 8.03 -7.64
CA VAL A 260 -34.66 8.66 -6.75
C VAL A 260 -34.33 7.74 -5.56
N PHE A 261 -35.31 7.03 -5.00
CA PHE A 261 -35.08 6.04 -3.94
C PHE A 261 -34.22 4.88 -4.43
N TYR A 262 -34.51 4.36 -5.62
CA TYR A 262 -33.72 3.28 -6.20
C TYR A 262 -32.27 3.71 -6.44
N CYS A 263 -32.05 4.88 -7.04
CA CYS A 263 -30.69 5.43 -7.20
C CYS A 263 -29.98 5.63 -5.85
N THR A 264 -30.71 6.06 -4.82
CA THR A 264 -30.15 6.21 -3.46
C THR A 264 -29.79 4.87 -2.84
N GLY A 265 -30.60 3.82 -3.04
CA GLY A 265 -30.28 2.48 -2.57
C GLY A 265 -29.08 1.87 -3.29
N VAL A 266 -28.89 2.16 -4.58
CA VAL A 266 -27.66 1.77 -5.30
C VAL A 266 -26.44 2.52 -4.75
N LEU A 267 -26.54 3.83 -4.49
CA LEU A 267 -25.45 4.60 -3.89
C LEU A 267 -25.01 4.07 -2.53
N GLY A 268 -25.94 3.54 -1.72
CA GLY A 268 -25.61 2.90 -0.44
C GLY A 268 -24.77 1.63 -0.57
N THR A 269 -24.62 1.07 -1.78
CA THR A 269 -23.83 -0.13 -2.07
C THR A 269 -22.53 0.13 -2.82
N LEU A 270 -22.34 1.35 -3.31
CA LEU A 270 -21.16 1.74 -4.07
C LEU A 270 -20.16 2.42 -3.14
N PRO A 271 -18.85 2.13 -3.27
CA PRO A 271 -17.82 2.79 -2.49
C PRO A 271 -17.76 4.29 -2.86
N PRO A 272 -17.74 5.20 -1.87
CA PRO A 272 -17.64 6.63 -2.11
C PRO A 272 -16.25 7.07 -2.62
N PRO A 273 -16.16 8.16 -3.40
CA PRO A 273 -14.96 8.54 -4.14
C PRO A 273 -13.93 9.35 -3.34
N HIS A 274 -13.84 9.23 -2.01
CA HIS A 274 -12.69 9.75 -1.26
C HIS A 274 -11.47 8.81 -1.33
N GLU A 275 -11.67 7.61 -1.86
CA GLU A 275 -10.66 6.60 -2.15
C GLU A 275 -10.51 6.38 -3.67
N VAL A 276 -10.40 7.45 -4.47
CA VAL A 276 -10.24 7.33 -5.94
C VAL A 276 -9.00 6.51 -6.31
N ASP A 277 -7.97 6.53 -5.44
CA ASP A 277 -6.73 5.77 -5.64
C ASP A 277 -6.76 4.35 -5.04
N ALA A 278 -7.68 4.03 -4.11
CA ALA A 278 -7.74 2.71 -3.45
C ALA A 278 -8.87 1.79 -3.94
N THR A 279 -9.87 2.29 -4.67
CA THR A 279 -10.93 1.43 -5.25
C THR A 279 -10.57 0.96 -6.66
N GLN A 280 -9.44 0.23 -6.81
CA GLN A 280 -8.95 -0.28 -8.08
C GLN A 280 -8.78 -1.81 -8.08
N THR A 281 -9.80 -2.60 -7.72
CA THR A 281 -9.81 -4.03 -8.07
C THR A 281 -11.24 -4.61 -8.12
N LEU A 282 -11.44 -5.56 -9.04
CA LEU A 282 -12.58 -6.45 -9.26
C LEU A 282 -13.78 -5.94 -10.10
N ALA A 283 -13.79 -6.33 -11.37
CA ALA A 283 -15.02 -6.41 -12.16
C ALA A 283 -15.04 -7.66 -13.07
N ALA A 284 -15.87 -8.63 -12.70
CA ALA A 284 -16.31 -9.71 -13.60
C ALA A 284 -17.31 -9.22 -14.66
N ASN A 285 -17.50 -10.05 -15.70
CA ASN A 285 -18.24 -9.80 -16.96
C ASN A 285 -19.58 -9.04 -16.82
N PRO A 286 -19.83 -7.99 -17.65
CA PRO A 286 -20.93 -7.06 -17.43
C PRO A 286 -22.31 -7.51 -17.97
N THR A 287 -23.35 -7.20 -17.20
CA THR A 287 -24.77 -7.14 -17.59
C THR A 287 -25.14 -5.81 -18.30
N TRP A 288 -26.38 -5.69 -18.79
CA TRP A 288 -26.87 -4.46 -19.44
C TRP A 288 -26.88 -3.21 -18.54
N LEU A 289 -27.01 -3.39 -17.21
CA LEU A 289 -26.92 -2.31 -16.23
C LEU A 289 -25.46 -1.88 -16.01
N GLU A 290 -24.52 -2.83 -16.04
CA GLU A 290 -23.08 -2.57 -15.96
C GLU A 290 -22.51 -1.95 -17.23
N TRP A 291 -23.19 -2.14 -18.38
CA TRP A 291 -22.96 -1.40 -19.62
C TRP A 291 -23.44 0.06 -19.53
N LEU A 292 -24.63 0.32 -18.97
CA LEU A 292 -25.13 1.69 -18.71
C LEU A 292 -24.26 2.45 -17.68
N LEU A 293 -23.64 1.70 -16.76
CA LEU A 293 -22.71 2.18 -15.72
C LEU A 293 -21.23 2.13 -16.17
N ALA A 294 -20.94 1.65 -17.38
CA ALA A 294 -19.64 1.54 -18.05
C ALA A 294 -18.44 1.22 -17.13
N LYS A 295 -18.42 0.00 -16.58
CA LYS A 295 -17.43 -0.48 -15.60
C LYS A 295 -15.95 -0.57 -16.07
N ASN A 296 -15.62 -0.19 -17.32
CA ASN A 296 -14.30 -0.42 -17.94
C ASN A 296 -13.65 0.80 -18.63
N THR A 297 -13.80 2.01 -18.09
CA THR A 297 -12.99 3.15 -18.56
C THR A 297 -12.16 3.69 -17.41
N PHE A 298 -11.01 3.05 -17.18
CA PHE A 298 -10.00 3.50 -16.21
C PHE A 298 -8.90 4.25 -16.97
N ILE A 299 -8.97 5.58 -16.93
CA ILE A 299 -7.88 6.45 -17.36
C ILE A 299 -7.82 7.59 -16.35
N SER A 300 -6.69 7.69 -15.65
CA SER A 300 -6.34 8.84 -14.82
C SER A 300 -6.26 10.09 -15.70
N GLY A 301 -7.09 11.10 -15.41
CA GLY A 301 -7.14 12.37 -16.14
C GLY A 301 -8.22 13.30 -15.58
N GLN A 302 -8.06 14.62 -15.72
CA GLN A 302 -9.10 15.57 -15.34
C GLN A 302 -10.27 15.50 -16.33
N VAL A 303 -11.50 15.46 -15.83
CA VAL A 303 -12.71 15.46 -16.69
C VAL A 303 -12.95 16.88 -17.18
N GLU A 304 -12.92 17.07 -18.50
CA GLU A 304 -13.43 18.27 -19.15
C GLU A 304 -14.74 17.97 -19.89
N LEU A 305 -15.68 18.91 -19.86
CA LEU A 305 -16.93 18.81 -20.61
C LEU A 305 -16.77 19.50 -21.97
N VAL A 306 -16.47 18.70 -23.00
CA VAL A 306 -16.36 19.17 -24.39
C VAL A 306 -17.68 18.88 -25.13
N PRO A 307 -18.41 19.90 -25.59
CA PRO A 307 -19.66 19.71 -26.31
C PRO A 307 -19.39 19.10 -27.70
N THR A 308 -19.84 17.86 -27.91
CA THR A 308 -19.90 17.20 -29.22
C THR A 308 -21.25 17.47 -29.89
N ILE A 309 -21.33 17.30 -31.21
CA ILE A 309 -22.62 17.43 -31.93
C ILE A 309 -23.66 16.46 -31.35
N SER A 310 -23.23 15.25 -31.00
CA SER A 310 -24.07 14.24 -30.36
C SER A 310 -24.53 14.67 -28.97
N SER A 311 -23.64 15.20 -28.12
CA SER A 311 -24.04 15.67 -26.78
C SER A 311 -24.97 16.88 -26.85
N ALA A 312 -24.68 17.85 -27.73
CA ALA A 312 -25.54 19.02 -27.93
C ALA A 312 -26.96 18.62 -28.40
N LEU A 313 -27.06 17.69 -29.36
CA LEU A 313 -28.35 17.21 -29.87
C LEU A 313 -29.14 16.45 -28.79
N LEU A 314 -28.48 15.59 -28.01
CA LEU A 314 -29.11 14.87 -26.90
C LEU A 314 -29.60 15.82 -25.80
N ILE A 315 -28.83 16.86 -25.47
CA ILE A 315 -29.22 17.90 -24.50
C ILE A 315 -30.46 18.65 -25.01
N VAL A 316 -30.49 19.07 -26.28
CA VAL A 316 -31.67 19.74 -26.87
C VAL A 316 -32.91 18.84 -26.85
N ILE A 317 -32.76 17.56 -27.21
CA ILE A 317 -33.85 16.58 -27.14
C ILE A 317 -34.35 16.41 -25.69
N SER A 318 -33.44 16.39 -24.71
CA SER A 318 -33.86 16.31 -23.30
C SER A 318 -34.72 17.51 -22.91
N LEU A 319 -34.33 18.74 -23.27
CA LEU A 319 -35.12 19.94 -22.99
C LEU A 319 -36.49 19.89 -23.68
N LEU A 320 -36.59 19.30 -24.88
CA LEU A 320 -37.86 19.04 -25.53
C LEU A 320 -38.73 18.08 -24.69
N PHE A 321 -38.17 16.97 -24.19
CA PHE A 321 -38.92 16.06 -23.32
C PHE A 321 -39.40 16.74 -22.04
N LEU A 322 -38.58 17.59 -21.42
CA LEU A 322 -38.99 18.38 -20.25
C LEU A 322 -40.17 19.31 -20.58
N PHE A 323 -40.15 19.97 -21.75
CA PHE A 323 -41.25 20.79 -22.22
C PHE A 323 -42.51 19.97 -22.55
N LEU A 324 -42.35 18.75 -23.10
CA LEU A 324 -43.45 17.84 -23.39
C LEU A 324 -44.18 17.36 -22.13
N ILE A 325 -43.55 17.37 -20.95
CA ILE A 325 -44.23 17.16 -19.65
C ILE A 325 -45.27 18.26 -19.42
N LEU A 326 -44.93 19.53 -19.69
CA LEU A 326 -45.85 20.67 -19.55
C LEU A 326 -46.99 20.62 -20.56
N ILE A 327 -46.72 20.18 -21.79
CA ILE A 327 -47.77 19.96 -22.81
C ILE A 327 -48.69 18.82 -22.39
N SER A 328 -48.14 17.72 -21.88
CA SER A 328 -48.91 16.57 -21.39
C SER A 328 -49.87 16.96 -20.28
N TYR A 329 -49.49 17.94 -19.44
CA TYR A 329 -50.39 18.53 -18.45
C TYR A 329 -51.57 19.27 -19.09
N LYS A 330 -51.34 20.06 -20.14
CA LYS A 330 -52.43 20.71 -20.90
C LYS A 330 -53.34 19.69 -21.59
N LEU A 331 -52.78 18.58 -22.06
CA LEU A 331 -53.51 17.44 -22.64
C LEU A 331 -54.15 16.51 -21.59
N MET A 332 -53.96 16.81 -20.29
CA MET A 332 -54.48 16.03 -19.15
C MET A 332 -54.03 14.55 -19.13
N SER A 333 -52.89 14.23 -19.74
CA SER A 333 -52.33 12.87 -19.81
C SER A 333 -51.12 12.72 -18.88
N HIS A 334 -51.32 12.04 -17.75
CA HIS A 334 -50.28 11.76 -16.77
C HIS A 334 -49.31 10.66 -17.23
N THR A 335 -49.78 9.68 -18.01
CA THR A 335 -48.93 8.60 -18.54
C THR A 335 -47.88 9.14 -19.51
N LEU A 336 -48.27 10.05 -20.41
CA LEU A 336 -47.32 10.73 -21.32
C LEU A 336 -46.29 11.54 -20.54
N ALA A 337 -46.71 12.24 -19.48
CA ALA A 337 -45.80 12.99 -18.62
C ALA A 337 -44.75 12.10 -17.95
N ILE A 338 -45.12 10.90 -17.48
CA ILE A 338 -44.17 9.93 -16.89
C ILE A 338 -43.17 9.45 -17.95
N VAL A 339 -43.65 9.07 -19.13
CA VAL A 339 -42.78 8.61 -20.23
C VAL A 339 -41.78 9.69 -20.61
N PHE A 340 -42.23 10.93 -20.80
CA PHE A 340 -41.32 12.04 -21.11
C PHE A 340 -40.36 12.37 -19.96
N GLY A 341 -40.79 12.21 -18.70
CA GLY A 341 -39.90 12.31 -17.54
C GLY A 341 -38.78 11.28 -17.56
N THR A 342 -39.09 10.02 -17.88
CA THR A 342 -38.07 8.96 -18.00
C THR A 342 -37.15 9.19 -19.21
N CYS A 343 -37.72 9.57 -20.37
CA CYS A 343 -36.94 9.91 -21.56
C CYS A 343 -36.00 11.10 -21.32
N PHE A 344 -36.44 12.11 -20.55
CA PHE A 344 -35.59 13.21 -20.11
C PHE A 344 -34.36 12.69 -19.35
N ILE A 345 -34.56 11.86 -18.32
CA ILE A 345 -33.46 11.35 -17.47
C ILE A 345 -32.43 10.60 -18.31
N ILE A 346 -32.87 9.73 -19.21
CA ILE A 346 -31.99 8.93 -20.07
C ILE A 346 -31.21 9.83 -21.04
N THR A 347 -31.91 10.74 -21.73
CA THR A 347 -31.29 11.56 -22.78
C THR A 347 -30.33 12.61 -22.24
N ILE A 348 -30.64 13.26 -21.11
CA ILE A 348 -29.71 14.22 -20.49
C ILE A 348 -28.49 13.52 -19.90
N TYR A 349 -28.66 12.34 -19.29
CA TYR A 349 -27.52 11.55 -18.80
C TYR A 349 -26.59 11.16 -19.95
N LEU A 350 -27.13 10.58 -21.03
CA LEU A 350 -26.32 10.25 -22.21
C LEU A 350 -25.67 11.51 -22.80
N GLY A 351 -26.41 12.61 -22.93
CA GLY A 351 -25.87 13.88 -23.41
C GLY A 351 -24.67 14.37 -22.60
N LEU A 352 -24.74 14.31 -21.27
CA LEU A 352 -23.62 14.67 -20.39
C LEU A 352 -22.45 13.68 -20.51
N MET A 353 -22.71 12.38 -20.54
CA MET A 353 -21.65 11.37 -20.68
C MET A 353 -20.96 11.42 -22.05
N PHE A 354 -21.66 11.77 -23.13
CA PHE A 354 -21.07 12.02 -24.45
C PHE A 354 -20.33 13.37 -24.55
N ALA A 355 -20.50 14.25 -23.56
CA ALA A 355 -19.73 15.49 -23.45
C ALA A 355 -18.49 15.33 -22.57
N VAL A 356 -18.36 14.24 -21.81
CA VAL A 356 -17.16 13.95 -21.04
C VAL A 356 -16.03 13.62 -22.00
N ASN A 357 -15.00 14.46 -22.00
CA ASN A 357 -13.71 14.16 -22.61
C ASN A 357 -12.66 14.04 -21.50
N LEU A 358 -11.65 13.23 -21.74
CA LEU A 358 -10.50 13.13 -20.85
C LEU A 358 -9.48 14.14 -21.34
N ASP A 359 -9.17 15.12 -20.50
CA ASP A 359 -8.16 16.10 -20.83
C ASP A 359 -6.79 15.43 -20.69
N THR A 360 -6.23 15.00 -21.82
CA THR A 360 -4.85 14.53 -21.90
C THR A 360 -3.87 15.71 -21.89
N GLU A 361 -4.34 16.98 -21.80
CA GLU A 361 -3.47 18.15 -21.96
C GLU A 361 -2.61 18.52 -20.73
N ASN A 362 -2.90 18.02 -19.53
CA ASN A 362 -1.94 18.14 -18.42
C ASN A 362 -0.73 17.18 -18.56
N PHE A 363 -0.78 16.23 -19.50
CA PHE A 363 0.40 15.49 -19.95
C PHE A 363 1.17 16.21 -21.07
N THR A 364 0.59 17.22 -21.73
CA THR A 364 1.28 18.01 -22.77
C THR A 364 1.83 19.34 -22.26
N ALA A 365 1.35 19.90 -21.15
CA ALA A 365 1.95 21.10 -20.53
C ALA A 365 3.36 20.84 -19.93
N ILE A 366 3.66 19.61 -19.51
CA ILE A 366 5.02 19.19 -19.11
C ILE A 366 5.93 19.02 -20.35
N ASN A 367 5.35 18.69 -21.51
CA ASN A 367 6.07 18.57 -22.79
C ASN A 367 6.16 19.88 -23.60
N LYS A 368 5.41 20.93 -23.24
CA LYS A 368 5.40 22.22 -23.96
C LYS A 368 6.36 23.28 -23.45
N VAL A 369 7.02 23.06 -22.30
CA VAL A 369 8.21 23.86 -21.91
C VAL A 369 9.49 23.33 -22.57
N ALA A 370 9.47 22.08 -23.07
CA ALA A 370 10.59 21.46 -23.79
C ALA A 370 10.60 21.68 -25.31
N SER A 371 9.55 22.28 -25.89
CA SER A 371 9.38 22.37 -27.35
C SER A 371 9.18 23.79 -27.92
N ASN A 372 9.55 24.83 -27.17
CA ASN A 372 9.77 26.16 -27.77
C ASN A 372 11.19 26.28 -28.33
N SER A 373 11.48 25.50 -29.38
CA SER A 373 12.41 25.93 -30.41
C SER A 373 12.08 25.21 -31.72
N ILE A 374 11.60 26.01 -32.67
CA ILE A 374 11.51 25.80 -34.12
C ILE A 374 10.12 25.35 -34.62
N GLU A 375 9.27 26.34 -34.89
CA GLU A 375 8.21 26.27 -35.90
C GLU A 375 8.81 26.22 -37.32
N SER A 376 8.28 25.39 -38.21
CA SER A 376 7.59 25.87 -39.42
C SER A 376 6.85 24.73 -40.14
N ASP A 377 5.66 25.09 -40.62
CA ASP A 377 4.67 24.31 -41.37
C ASP A 377 5.22 23.62 -42.63
N ASP A 378 4.71 22.41 -42.90
CA ASP A 378 4.04 22.13 -44.19
C ASP A 378 3.19 20.85 -44.09
N GLN A 379 1.88 21.00 -44.33
CA GLN A 379 0.89 19.92 -44.39
C GLN A 379 0.94 19.19 -45.75
N ILE A 380 0.92 17.84 -45.77
CA ILE A 380 0.34 17.07 -46.88
C ILE A 380 -0.42 15.82 -46.37
N HIS A 381 -1.71 15.78 -46.70
CA HIS A 381 -2.67 14.68 -46.53
C HIS A 381 -2.36 13.45 -47.39
N ILE A 382 -2.56 12.23 -46.86
CA ILE A 382 -2.88 11.02 -47.66
C ILE A 382 -3.95 10.16 -46.94
N PRO A 383 -5.04 9.73 -47.62
CA PRO A 383 -6.22 9.10 -47.02
C PRO A 383 -6.11 7.56 -46.87
N ILE A 384 -6.75 6.99 -45.84
CA ILE A 384 -6.89 5.54 -45.63
C ILE A 384 -8.25 5.08 -46.21
N PRO A 385 -8.31 4.11 -47.14
CA PRO A 385 -9.57 3.49 -47.54
C PRO A 385 -9.97 2.38 -46.55
N ILE A 386 -11.18 2.51 -46.02
CA ILE A 386 -11.87 1.50 -45.23
C ILE A 386 -12.46 0.46 -46.20
N HIS A 387 -12.13 -0.82 -46.03
CA HIS A 387 -12.89 -1.92 -46.64
C HIS A 387 -13.59 -2.75 -45.56
N THR A 388 -14.91 -2.61 -45.54
CA THR A 388 -15.89 -3.40 -44.77
C THR A 388 -16.05 -4.81 -45.34
N SER A 389 -16.29 -5.78 -44.45
CA SER A 389 -16.46 -7.19 -44.76
C SER A 389 -17.72 -7.52 -45.57
N SER A 390 -17.63 -8.55 -46.41
CA SER A 390 -18.81 -9.34 -46.80
C SER A 390 -18.48 -10.83 -46.90
N LYS A 391 -19.30 -11.60 -46.18
CA LYS A 391 -19.56 -13.05 -46.22
C LYS A 391 -19.13 -13.77 -47.52
N ASN A 392 -18.48 -14.93 -47.37
CA ASN A 392 -19.05 -16.20 -47.84
C ASN A 392 -18.34 -17.42 -47.26
N VAL A 393 -19.16 -18.46 -47.09
CA VAL A 393 -18.92 -19.79 -46.52
C VAL A 393 -18.17 -20.69 -47.50
N ALA A 394 -17.29 -21.56 -47.00
CA ALA A 394 -17.27 -23.03 -47.22
C ALA A 394 -15.85 -23.66 -47.24
N THR A 395 -15.66 -24.57 -46.28
CA THR A 395 -15.06 -25.92 -46.39
C THR A 395 -13.68 -26.17 -47.05
N ILE A 396 -12.84 -26.80 -46.22
CA ILE A 396 -12.12 -28.08 -46.44
C ILE A 396 -11.00 -28.13 -47.50
N ASP A 397 -9.82 -28.46 -46.96
CA ASP A 397 -8.86 -29.48 -47.41
C ASP A 397 -7.43 -29.07 -47.77
N SER A 398 -6.56 -29.75 -47.02
CA SER A 398 -5.27 -30.35 -47.32
C SER A 398 -4.37 -29.88 -48.47
N SER A 399 -3.09 -29.92 -48.09
CA SER A 399 -1.93 -30.40 -48.83
C SER A 399 -1.05 -29.36 -49.54
N HIS A 400 0.25 -29.48 -49.20
CA HIS A 400 1.43 -29.51 -50.08
C HIS A 400 1.48 -28.55 -51.29
N SER A 401 2.61 -28.00 -51.69
CA SER A 401 4.00 -27.95 -51.25
C SER A 401 4.69 -27.13 -52.34
N SER A 402 5.68 -26.36 -51.95
CA SER A 402 6.93 -26.12 -52.68
C SER A 402 6.91 -25.43 -54.07
N SER A 403 7.88 -24.52 -54.16
CA SER A 403 8.70 -24.21 -55.34
C SER A 403 8.06 -23.22 -56.32
N ASN A 404 8.78 -22.29 -56.94
CA ASN A 404 10.17 -21.87 -56.90
C ASN A 404 10.29 -20.74 -57.95
N LEU A 405 11.32 -19.89 -57.82
CA LEU A 405 12.05 -19.25 -58.95
C LEU A 405 11.25 -18.21 -59.77
N GLU A 406 11.79 -17.14 -60.33
CA GLU A 406 13.03 -16.38 -60.22
C GLU A 406 12.84 -15.20 -61.19
N ASN A 407 13.51 -14.07 -60.91
CA ASN A 407 14.13 -13.13 -61.85
C ASN A 407 13.38 -12.64 -63.11
N GLN A 408 13.30 -11.30 -63.23
CA GLN A 408 14.00 -10.47 -64.24
C GLN A 408 13.40 -9.05 -64.23
N SER A 409 14.09 -8.05 -63.66
CA SER A 409 14.99 -7.11 -64.33
C SER A 409 14.41 -6.40 -65.57
N SER A 410 14.23 -5.07 -65.50
CA SER A 410 15.21 -4.09 -66.02
C SER A 410 14.60 -2.72 -66.38
N LYS A 411 15.42 -1.68 -66.15
CA LYS A 411 15.52 -0.39 -66.89
C LYS A 411 14.41 0.65 -66.62
N THR A 412 14.67 1.95 -66.37
CA THR A 412 15.78 2.83 -66.78
C THR A 412 15.72 4.20 -66.06
N ASN A 413 16.89 4.75 -65.67
CA ASN A 413 17.42 6.13 -65.84
C ASN A 413 16.55 7.39 -65.56
N ALA A 414 17.01 8.50 -64.97
CA ALA A 414 18.33 8.94 -64.47
C ALA A 414 18.22 10.34 -63.79
N ASN A 415 19.16 10.63 -62.87
CA ASN A 415 19.83 11.91 -62.54
C ASN A 415 19.00 13.09 -61.95
N ASN A 416 19.46 13.91 -61.00
CA ASN A 416 20.61 13.95 -60.08
C ASN A 416 20.39 15.19 -59.19
N SER A 417 20.47 15.08 -57.86
CA SER A 417 21.12 16.08 -56.99
C SER A 417 21.11 15.61 -55.53
N ASN A 418 22.31 15.39 -55.00
CA ASN A 418 22.63 14.82 -53.70
C ASN A 418 22.04 15.61 -52.52
N ILE A 419 21.29 14.92 -51.66
CA ILE A 419 21.32 15.16 -50.22
C ILE A 419 21.89 13.88 -49.62
N ILE A 420 23.07 14.01 -49.01
CA ILE A 420 23.71 12.93 -48.24
C ILE A 420 22.88 12.75 -46.98
N LEU A 421 21.94 11.81 -47.01
CA LEU A 421 21.41 11.17 -45.81
C LEU A 421 22.41 10.07 -45.44
N THR A 422 23.16 10.29 -44.38
CA THR A 422 23.91 9.21 -43.72
C THR A 422 22.90 8.19 -43.23
N ASN A 423 22.83 7.07 -43.96
CA ASN A 423 22.06 5.88 -43.60
C ASN A 423 22.53 5.31 -42.26
N GLU A 424 21.77 5.51 -41.20
CA GLU A 424 21.58 4.48 -40.18
C GLU A 424 20.23 3.81 -40.42
N THR A 425 20.22 2.86 -41.34
CA THR A 425 19.09 1.95 -41.54
C THR A 425 19.00 1.04 -40.31
N MET A 426 18.05 1.31 -39.40
CA MET A 426 17.55 0.30 -38.46
C MET A 426 17.01 -0.88 -39.28
N ASN A 427 17.61 -2.05 -39.08
CA ASN A 427 17.10 -3.30 -39.63
C ASN A 427 15.96 -3.76 -38.72
N LEU A 428 14.73 -3.84 -39.24
CA LEU A 428 13.53 -4.22 -38.49
C LEU A 428 13.60 -5.62 -37.83
N ASN A 429 14.61 -6.44 -38.16
CA ASN A 429 14.88 -7.75 -37.53
C ASN A 429 15.99 -7.73 -36.47
N ASN A 430 16.56 -6.57 -36.14
CA ASN A 430 17.58 -6.46 -35.12
C ASN A 430 17.34 -5.16 -34.35
N GLN A 431 16.69 -5.26 -33.19
CA GLN A 431 16.51 -4.15 -32.24
C GLN A 431 17.86 -3.54 -31.80
N CYS A 432 18.98 -4.18 -32.10
CA CYS A 432 20.32 -3.66 -31.86
C CYS A 432 20.84 -2.81 -33.03
N SER A 433 21.53 -1.72 -32.70
CA SER A 433 22.26 -0.90 -33.67
C SER A 433 23.26 -1.73 -34.47
N LYS A 434 23.39 -1.45 -35.79
CA LYS A 434 24.15 -2.28 -36.75
C LYS A 434 25.64 -2.50 -36.38
N ASN A 435 26.21 -1.63 -35.55
CA ASN A 435 27.59 -1.69 -35.08
C ASN A 435 27.71 -1.78 -33.54
N ALA A 436 26.60 -2.07 -32.83
CA ALA A 436 26.63 -2.23 -31.37
C ALA A 436 27.54 -3.41 -30.98
N PRO A 437 28.42 -3.26 -29.97
CA PRO A 437 29.13 -4.38 -29.39
C PRO A 437 28.13 -5.44 -28.90
N VAL A 438 28.33 -6.71 -29.28
CA VAL A 438 27.44 -7.80 -28.86
C VAL A 438 28.05 -8.53 -27.67
N ARG A 439 27.38 -8.46 -26.52
CA ARG A 439 27.68 -9.27 -25.34
C ARG A 439 26.86 -10.55 -25.36
N LYS A 440 27.53 -11.69 -25.22
CA LYS A 440 26.91 -13.01 -25.27
C LYS A 440 26.92 -13.66 -23.91
N PHE A 441 25.75 -14.13 -23.46
CA PHE A 441 25.60 -14.89 -22.23
C PHE A 441 24.98 -16.25 -22.56
N THR A 442 25.50 -17.30 -21.94
CA THR A 442 24.88 -18.63 -21.99
C THR A 442 24.32 -18.95 -20.62
N ILE A 443 23.01 -18.94 -20.49
CA ILE A 443 22.29 -19.03 -19.22
C ILE A 443 21.54 -20.34 -19.16
N ALA A 444 21.56 -21.01 -18.01
CA ALA A 444 20.75 -22.19 -17.73
C ALA A 444 19.78 -21.90 -16.57
N ALA A 445 18.53 -22.36 -16.70
CA ALA A 445 17.65 -22.54 -15.56
C ALA A 445 17.86 -23.95 -15.00
N ILE A 446 18.22 -24.04 -13.72
CA ILE A 446 18.57 -25.30 -13.04
C ILE A 446 17.78 -25.46 -11.73
N ASN A 447 17.59 -26.71 -11.32
CA ASN A 447 17.04 -27.03 -10.02
C ASN A 447 18.17 -27.27 -9.02
N VAL A 448 18.07 -26.70 -7.80
CA VAL A 448 19.09 -26.80 -6.75
C VAL A 448 18.46 -26.96 -5.37
N ASP A 449 19.18 -27.60 -4.46
CA ASP A 449 18.90 -27.54 -3.03
C ASP A 449 19.48 -26.24 -2.46
N MET A 450 18.62 -25.25 -2.23
CA MET A 450 19.02 -23.89 -1.82
C MET A 450 18.89 -23.72 -0.32
N VAL A 451 20.03 -23.60 0.38
CA VAL A 451 20.06 -23.31 1.82
C VAL A 451 20.16 -21.80 2.05
N TYR A 452 19.21 -21.23 2.78
CA TYR A 452 19.08 -19.79 3.01
C TYR A 452 19.96 -19.27 4.14
N ASN A 453 20.15 -20.05 5.20
CA ASN A 453 20.76 -19.59 6.43
C ASN A 453 21.67 -20.63 7.09
N LYS A 454 22.37 -20.24 8.17
CA LYS A 454 23.29 -21.13 8.90
C LYS A 454 22.58 -22.18 9.79
N PHE A 455 21.28 -22.02 10.01
CA PHE A 455 20.44 -22.94 10.81
C PHE A 455 20.01 -24.16 9.98
N GLY A 456 20.01 -24.02 8.66
CA GLY A 456 19.81 -25.10 7.70
C GLY A 456 18.48 -25.04 6.99
N ASP A 457 17.74 -23.93 7.10
CA ASP A 457 16.52 -23.72 6.34
C ASP A 457 16.82 -23.73 4.86
N HIS A 458 16.06 -24.52 4.13
CA HIS A 458 16.36 -24.77 2.73
C HIS A 458 15.13 -25.06 1.89
N HIS A 459 15.26 -24.79 0.59
CA HIS A 459 14.27 -25.15 -0.41
C HIS A 459 14.89 -26.23 -1.34
N PRO A 460 14.50 -27.51 -1.20
CA PRO A 460 15.18 -28.64 -1.83
C PRO A 460 15.04 -28.70 -3.36
N SER A 461 14.06 -27.98 -3.91
CA SER A 461 13.76 -27.96 -5.34
C SER A 461 13.74 -26.53 -5.91
N ALA A 462 14.62 -25.66 -5.41
CA ALA A 462 14.67 -24.26 -5.80
C ALA A 462 15.07 -24.13 -7.27
N LYS A 463 14.57 -23.09 -7.94
CA LYS A 463 14.77 -22.87 -9.37
C LYS A 463 15.57 -21.60 -9.54
N VAL A 464 16.76 -21.68 -10.15
CA VAL A 464 17.65 -20.52 -10.27
C VAL A 464 18.20 -20.37 -11.68
N TYR A 465 18.47 -19.13 -12.08
CA TYR A 465 19.27 -18.84 -13.26
C TYR A 465 20.76 -18.84 -12.91
N ALA A 466 21.58 -19.48 -13.74
CA ALA A 466 23.04 -19.48 -13.62
C ALA A 466 23.70 -19.38 -14.99
N LEU A 467 24.94 -18.87 -15.05
CA LEU A 467 25.76 -19.02 -16.24
C LEU A 467 26.05 -20.52 -16.45
N LYS A 468 25.90 -21.01 -17.69
CA LYS A 468 26.05 -22.45 -18.01
C LYS A 468 27.44 -23.00 -17.63
N GLU A 469 28.46 -22.16 -17.66
CA GLU A 469 29.82 -22.48 -17.23
C GLU A 469 29.98 -22.63 -15.72
N ASP A 470 29.13 -22.00 -14.92
CA ASP A 470 29.16 -22.05 -13.45
C ASP A 470 28.30 -23.17 -12.85
N VAL A 471 27.38 -23.76 -13.62
CA VAL A 471 26.45 -24.80 -13.14
C VAL A 471 27.16 -25.94 -12.41
N ALA A 472 28.23 -26.50 -13.01
CA ALA A 472 28.98 -27.60 -12.41
C ALA A 472 29.68 -27.19 -11.10
N LYS A 473 30.16 -25.95 -11.03
CA LYS A 473 30.80 -25.39 -9.83
C LYS A 473 29.78 -25.19 -8.72
N ILE A 474 28.59 -24.68 -9.04
CA ILE A 474 27.47 -24.50 -8.09
C ILE A 474 27.07 -25.86 -7.50
N GLN A 475 26.81 -26.86 -8.35
CA GLN A 475 26.43 -28.20 -7.91
C GLN A 475 27.50 -28.83 -7.01
N GLN A 476 28.78 -28.75 -7.42
CA GLN A 476 29.89 -29.25 -6.62
C GLN A 476 30.00 -28.54 -5.27
N SER A 477 29.78 -27.21 -5.22
CA SER A 477 29.80 -26.44 -3.98
C SER A 477 28.68 -26.86 -3.02
N ILE A 478 27.45 -27.07 -3.53
CA ILE A 478 26.30 -27.54 -2.75
C ILE A 478 26.58 -28.94 -2.19
N GLU A 479 27.04 -29.87 -3.03
CA GLU A 479 27.40 -31.23 -2.63
C GLU A 479 28.52 -31.26 -1.57
N ALA A 480 29.50 -30.36 -1.68
CA ALA A 480 30.60 -30.25 -0.73
C ALA A 480 30.20 -29.62 0.62
N ASN A 481 29.07 -28.89 0.68
CA ASN A 481 28.62 -28.14 1.86
C ASN A 481 27.14 -28.45 2.19
N PRO A 482 26.79 -29.71 2.49
CA PRO A 482 25.40 -30.10 2.72
C PRO A 482 24.77 -29.34 3.90
N GLY A 483 23.57 -28.78 3.68
CA GLY A 483 22.81 -28.04 4.69
C GLY A 483 23.46 -26.73 5.13
N LYS A 484 24.32 -26.14 4.29
CA LYS A 484 24.92 -24.82 4.52
C LYS A 484 24.79 -23.94 3.27
N PRO A 485 24.62 -22.62 3.41
CA PRO A 485 24.65 -21.71 2.28
C PRO A 485 26.02 -21.73 1.59
N VAL A 486 26.03 -21.62 0.25
CA VAL A 486 27.27 -21.62 -0.55
C VAL A 486 27.40 -20.32 -1.35
N LYS A 487 28.59 -19.72 -1.37
CA LYS A 487 28.80 -18.41 -2.02
C LYS A 487 28.61 -18.44 -3.54
N GLU A 488 28.79 -19.61 -4.17
CA GLU A 488 28.61 -19.76 -5.60
C GLU A 488 27.14 -19.66 -6.04
N LEU A 489 26.18 -19.92 -5.14
CA LEU A 489 24.75 -19.81 -5.43
C LEU A 489 24.24 -18.41 -5.09
N GLN A 490 24.02 -17.59 -6.11
CA GLN A 490 23.55 -16.20 -6.01
C GLN A 490 22.65 -15.85 -7.21
N PRO A 491 21.75 -14.86 -7.10
CA PRO A 491 20.93 -14.43 -8.24
C PRO A 491 21.79 -13.95 -9.39
N LEU A 492 21.38 -14.30 -10.62
CA LEU A 492 22.13 -13.94 -11.81
C LEU A 492 22.07 -12.43 -12.05
N THR A 493 23.22 -11.77 -12.05
CA THR A 493 23.34 -10.32 -12.23
C THR A 493 24.27 -10.03 -13.41
N LEU A 494 23.66 -9.76 -14.56
CA LEU A 494 24.34 -9.47 -15.81
C LEU A 494 24.72 -8.00 -15.89
N ARG A 495 25.78 -7.69 -16.67
CA ARG A 495 26.29 -6.33 -16.84
C ARG A 495 26.53 -6.01 -18.30
N ALA A 496 26.15 -4.80 -18.71
CA ALA A 496 26.37 -4.27 -20.05
C ALA A 496 26.63 -2.76 -19.99
N ASN A 497 27.22 -2.19 -21.04
CA ASN A 497 27.28 -0.74 -21.19
C ASN A 497 26.09 -0.28 -22.03
N LYS A 498 25.62 0.95 -21.80
CA LYS A 498 24.64 1.62 -22.64
C LYS A 498 25.05 1.55 -24.11
N GLY A 499 24.14 1.10 -24.98
CA GLY A 499 24.36 0.92 -26.41
C GLY A 499 24.92 -0.46 -26.81
N ASP A 500 25.23 -1.33 -25.85
CA ASP A 500 25.56 -2.72 -26.13
C ASP A 500 24.30 -3.50 -26.56
N CYS A 501 24.51 -4.52 -27.38
CA CYS A 501 23.50 -5.52 -27.72
C CYS A 501 23.74 -6.77 -26.90
N ILE A 502 22.71 -7.31 -26.26
CA ILE A 502 22.81 -8.54 -25.48
C ILE A 502 22.21 -9.68 -26.28
N GLU A 503 22.93 -10.79 -26.37
CA GLU A 503 22.46 -12.06 -26.90
C GLU A 503 22.53 -13.12 -25.79
N VAL A 504 21.38 -13.61 -25.36
CA VAL A 504 21.27 -14.66 -24.34
C VAL A 504 20.91 -15.97 -25.02
N THR A 505 21.80 -16.96 -24.95
CA THR A 505 21.46 -18.35 -25.23
C THR A 505 20.93 -18.99 -23.95
N PHE A 506 19.62 -19.11 -23.85
CA PHE A 506 18.95 -19.71 -22.69
C PHE A 506 18.73 -21.21 -22.89
N SER A 507 19.17 -22.01 -21.93
CA SER A 507 19.02 -23.46 -21.88
C SER A 507 18.10 -23.85 -20.72
N ASN A 508 16.93 -24.42 -21.02
CA ASN A 508 16.03 -24.90 -19.98
C ASN A 508 16.44 -26.31 -19.52
N GLN A 509 16.99 -26.44 -18.31
CA GLN A 509 17.32 -27.73 -17.69
C GLN A 509 16.33 -28.14 -16.59
N LEU A 510 15.22 -27.42 -16.46
CA LEU A 510 14.13 -27.75 -15.56
C LEU A 510 13.22 -28.83 -16.17
N THR A 511 12.37 -29.43 -15.33
CA THR A 511 11.36 -30.42 -15.75
C THR A 511 10.14 -29.79 -16.40
N GLU A 512 9.92 -28.50 -16.16
CA GLU A 512 8.83 -27.69 -16.67
C GLU A 512 9.30 -26.70 -17.72
N LYS A 513 8.34 -26.04 -18.37
CA LYS A 513 8.62 -24.99 -19.33
C LYS A 513 9.15 -23.75 -18.60
N ALA A 514 10.22 -23.15 -19.13
CA ALA A 514 10.84 -21.96 -18.57
C ALA A 514 11.29 -21.00 -19.67
N SER A 515 11.63 -19.78 -19.29
CA SER A 515 12.02 -18.70 -20.19
C SER A 515 12.82 -17.64 -19.45
N ILE A 516 13.15 -16.52 -20.11
CA ILE A 516 13.59 -15.29 -19.46
C ILE A 516 12.80 -14.14 -20.07
N HIS A 517 11.96 -13.48 -19.28
CA HIS A 517 11.29 -12.23 -19.60
C HIS A 517 11.99 -11.11 -18.84
N ILE A 518 12.25 -9.98 -19.49
CA ILE A 518 12.98 -8.85 -18.92
C ILE A 518 12.17 -7.56 -19.03
N ASP A 519 12.12 -6.80 -17.94
CA ASP A 519 11.41 -5.52 -17.89
C ASP A 519 12.32 -4.36 -18.27
N GLY A 520 11.75 -3.37 -18.97
CA GLY A 520 12.39 -2.06 -19.19
C GLY A 520 13.46 -1.98 -20.29
N VAL A 521 13.81 -3.08 -20.97
CA VAL A 521 14.72 -3.07 -22.13
C VAL A 521 14.00 -3.33 -23.44
N GLY A 522 14.56 -2.84 -24.55
CA GLY A 522 13.98 -3.07 -25.88
C GLY A 522 14.29 -4.48 -26.42
N TYR A 523 13.27 -5.18 -26.93
CA TYR A 523 13.41 -6.50 -27.57
C TYR A 523 12.34 -6.72 -28.66
N ASP A 524 12.54 -7.74 -29.50
CA ASP A 524 11.54 -8.16 -30.50
C ASP A 524 10.53 -9.12 -29.87
N VAL A 525 9.26 -8.70 -29.81
CA VAL A 525 8.17 -9.50 -29.22
C VAL A 525 7.92 -10.84 -29.92
N GLN A 526 8.38 -11.02 -31.16
CA GLN A 526 8.20 -12.29 -31.88
C GLN A 526 9.25 -13.34 -31.49
N THR A 527 10.42 -12.93 -30.99
CA THR A 527 11.53 -13.85 -30.75
C THR A 527 12.11 -13.79 -29.35
N SER A 528 11.91 -12.67 -28.64
CA SER A 528 12.70 -12.34 -27.46
C SER A 528 11.89 -11.88 -26.24
N ASP A 529 10.57 -12.04 -26.30
CA ASP A 529 9.65 -11.68 -25.22
C ASP A 529 9.77 -12.60 -23.99
N GLY A 530 10.07 -13.88 -24.17
CA GLY A 530 10.08 -14.83 -23.07
C GLY A 530 8.68 -15.26 -22.60
N THR A 531 7.61 -14.88 -23.30
CA THR A 531 6.23 -15.26 -22.96
C THR A 531 5.45 -15.80 -24.17
N VAL A 532 4.15 -16.06 -23.98
CA VAL A 532 3.18 -16.40 -25.04
C VAL A 532 1.99 -15.44 -24.98
N VAL A 533 2.12 -14.27 -25.59
CA VAL A 533 1.09 -13.22 -25.59
C VAL A 533 0.37 -13.10 -26.94
N GLY A 534 -0.95 -13.24 -26.92
CA GLY A 534 -1.80 -13.01 -28.10
C GLY A 534 -1.47 -13.92 -29.29
N TYR A 535 -1.22 -13.32 -30.46
CA TYR A 535 -0.84 -14.02 -31.69
C TYR A 535 0.68 -14.01 -31.95
N ASN A 536 1.49 -13.56 -30.98
CA ASN A 536 2.94 -13.58 -31.11
C ASN A 536 3.46 -15.03 -31.10
N SER A 537 4.63 -15.24 -31.70
CA SER A 537 5.26 -16.56 -31.67
C SER A 537 5.65 -16.94 -30.24
N ASN A 538 5.52 -18.22 -29.91
CA ASN A 538 5.92 -18.73 -28.61
C ASN A 538 7.44 -18.55 -28.43
N SER A 539 7.83 -17.73 -27.45
CA SER A 539 9.23 -17.47 -27.10
C SER A 539 9.64 -18.09 -25.76
N THR A 540 9.00 -19.19 -25.36
CA THR A 540 9.33 -20.00 -24.17
C THR A 540 10.04 -21.29 -24.55
N ALA A 541 10.90 -21.81 -23.68
CA ALA A 541 11.64 -23.04 -23.90
C ALA A 541 11.01 -24.23 -23.14
N VAL A 542 10.69 -25.30 -23.85
CA VAL A 542 10.33 -26.60 -23.24
C VAL A 542 11.57 -27.24 -22.57
N PRO A 543 11.40 -28.24 -21.68
CA PRO A 543 12.53 -28.94 -21.06
C PRO A 543 13.57 -29.42 -22.07
N ASN A 544 14.85 -29.21 -21.78
CA ASN A 544 16.01 -29.56 -22.61
C ASN A 544 16.08 -28.85 -23.96
N ALA A 545 15.36 -27.73 -24.13
CA ALA A 545 15.47 -26.88 -25.31
C ALA A 545 16.32 -25.63 -25.04
N GLU A 546 16.90 -25.08 -26.11
CA GLU A 546 17.58 -23.80 -26.11
C GLU A 546 16.80 -22.78 -26.94
N ILE A 547 16.80 -21.52 -26.51
CA ILE A 547 16.24 -20.38 -27.23
C ILE A 547 17.18 -19.18 -27.10
N ILE A 548 17.17 -18.29 -28.08
CA ILE A 548 18.02 -17.10 -28.11
C ILE A 548 17.17 -15.86 -27.88
N TYR A 549 17.46 -15.11 -26.81
CA TYR A 549 16.89 -13.79 -26.56
C TYR A 549 17.88 -12.70 -27.00
N ARG A 550 17.37 -11.60 -27.54
CA ARG A 550 18.15 -10.41 -27.88
C ARG A 550 17.56 -9.18 -27.21
N TRP A 551 18.39 -8.45 -26.47
CA TRP A 551 17.99 -7.23 -25.76
C TRP A 551 18.87 -6.05 -26.17
N ASN A 552 18.25 -4.88 -26.27
CA ASN A 552 18.92 -3.61 -26.56
C ASN A 552 19.00 -2.77 -25.27
N THR A 553 20.21 -2.27 -24.97
CA THR A 553 20.50 -1.50 -23.75
C THR A 553 20.58 0.01 -24.03
N GLU A 554 19.46 0.60 -24.45
CA GLU A 554 19.45 2.04 -24.84
C GLU A 554 19.59 2.99 -23.65
N GLU A 555 19.24 2.54 -22.44
CA GLU A 555 19.22 3.34 -21.22
C GLU A 555 20.05 2.71 -20.11
N GLU A 556 20.66 3.56 -19.28
CA GLU A 556 21.35 3.15 -18.04
C GLU A 556 20.30 2.78 -17.00
N GLY A 557 20.56 1.75 -16.19
CA GLY A 557 19.58 1.33 -15.18
C GLY A 557 19.79 -0.08 -14.67
N THR A 558 18.85 -0.53 -13.84
CA THR A 558 18.77 -1.89 -13.33
C THR A 558 17.46 -2.50 -13.78
N PHE A 559 17.55 -3.55 -14.57
CA PHE A 559 16.42 -4.16 -15.27
C PHE A 559 16.20 -5.57 -14.73
N PHE A 560 15.03 -5.81 -14.15
CA PHE A 560 14.65 -7.09 -13.56
C PHE A 560 14.27 -8.09 -14.66
N PHE A 561 14.62 -9.37 -14.49
CA PHE A 561 14.14 -10.45 -15.34
C PHE A 561 13.73 -11.67 -14.52
N TYR A 562 12.73 -12.39 -15.03
CA TYR A 562 12.10 -13.53 -14.37
C TYR A 562 11.54 -14.52 -15.41
N ASN A 563 10.93 -15.60 -14.93
CA ASN A 563 10.36 -16.62 -15.81
C ASN A 563 8.98 -16.22 -16.37
N GLY A 564 8.96 -15.69 -17.59
CA GLY A 564 7.73 -15.36 -18.32
C GLY A 564 6.88 -16.55 -18.80
N ALA A 565 7.36 -17.79 -18.63
CA ALA A 565 6.63 -19.00 -19.00
C ALA A 565 5.66 -19.44 -17.89
N ASP A 566 5.85 -18.95 -16.67
CA ASP A 566 5.00 -19.18 -15.52
C ASP A 566 4.63 -17.86 -14.85
N LEU A 567 3.45 -17.36 -15.21
CA LEU A 567 2.84 -16.16 -14.64
C LEU A 567 1.70 -16.53 -13.67
N THR A 568 1.68 -17.75 -13.14
CA THR A 568 0.62 -18.19 -12.21
C THR A 568 0.55 -17.31 -10.97
N PHE A 569 1.69 -16.76 -10.51
CA PHE A 569 1.72 -15.74 -9.48
C PHE A 569 0.77 -14.54 -9.79
N TYR A 570 0.77 -14.03 -11.02
CA TYR A 570 -0.11 -12.91 -11.41
C TYR A 570 -1.55 -13.31 -11.71
N THR A 571 -1.82 -14.60 -11.95
CA THR A 571 -3.07 -15.07 -12.58
C THR A 571 -3.89 -16.03 -11.73
N ASP A 572 -3.32 -16.59 -10.66
CA ASP A 572 -3.99 -17.48 -9.71
C ASP A 572 -3.77 -17.03 -8.25
N PRO A 573 -4.56 -16.04 -7.78
CA PRO A 573 -4.50 -15.56 -6.40
C PRO A 573 -5.06 -16.58 -5.38
N THR A 574 -5.38 -17.81 -5.79
CA THR A 574 -5.88 -18.88 -4.91
C THR A 574 -4.86 -19.97 -4.62
N GLY A 575 -3.63 -19.86 -5.15
CA GLY A 575 -2.54 -20.79 -4.84
C GLY A 575 -1.48 -20.97 -5.93
N GLY A 576 -1.39 -20.10 -6.93
CA GLY A 576 -0.30 -20.12 -7.90
C GLY A 576 0.95 -19.46 -7.33
N LYS A 577 1.91 -20.27 -6.84
CA LYS A 577 3.18 -19.82 -6.22
C LYS A 577 4.23 -19.27 -7.21
N GLY A 578 3.88 -19.22 -8.51
CA GLY A 578 4.82 -18.86 -9.57
C GLY A 578 6.12 -19.68 -9.53
N THR A 579 7.18 -19.11 -10.13
CA THR A 579 8.56 -19.60 -9.98
C THR A 579 9.48 -18.54 -9.39
N MET A 580 8.94 -17.37 -9.01
CA MET A 580 9.74 -16.29 -8.42
C MET A 580 10.07 -16.59 -6.96
N GLY A 581 9.11 -17.04 -6.14
CA GLY A 581 9.35 -17.56 -4.78
C GLY A 581 10.30 -18.76 -4.73
N ASP A 582 10.37 -19.57 -5.79
CA ASP A 582 11.39 -20.64 -5.94
C ASP A 582 12.82 -20.11 -6.17
N GLY A 583 12.96 -18.82 -6.50
CA GLY A 583 14.21 -18.14 -6.81
C GLY A 583 14.47 -17.82 -8.28
N LEU A 584 13.54 -18.06 -9.22
CA LEU A 584 13.81 -17.98 -10.66
C LEU A 584 13.73 -16.55 -11.20
N PHE A 585 14.67 -15.72 -10.77
CA PHE A 585 14.80 -14.31 -11.13
C PHE A 585 16.26 -13.86 -11.24
N GLY A 586 16.49 -12.68 -11.80
CA GLY A 586 17.79 -12.03 -11.90
C GLY A 586 17.68 -10.59 -12.40
N ALA A 587 18.81 -9.94 -12.66
CA ALA A 587 18.83 -8.58 -13.18
C ALA A 587 19.93 -8.33 -14.20
N LEU A 588 19.70 -7.34 -15.05
CA LEU A 588 20.68 -6.72 -15.94
C LEU A 588 20.97 -5.31 -15.45
N ILE A 589 22.23 -5.01 -15.16
CA ILE A 589 22.69 -3.66 -14.81
C ILE A 589 23.37 -3.07 -16.06
N VAL A 590 22.81 -1.96 -16.55
CA VAL A 590 23.36 -1.21 -17.69
C VAL A 590 24.11 0.01 -17.17
N GLU A 591 25.42 -0.01 -17.36
CA GLU A 591 26.36 1.02 -16.94
C GLU A 591 26.58 2.08 -18.05
N PRO A 592 27.15 3.26 -17.73
CA PRO A 592 27.53 4.25 -18.72
C PRO A 592 28.49 3.71 -19.79
N ILE A 593 28.50 4.36 -20.96
CA ILE A 593 29.39 3.99 -22.08
C ILE A 593 30.86 3.97 -21.61
N GLY A 594 31.51 2.83 -21.81
CA GLY A 594 32.93 2.65 -21.52
C GLY A 594 33.25 2.28 -20.07
N ALA A 595 32.24 2.04 -19.23
CA ALA A 595 32.46 1.49 -17.90
C ALA A 595 33.12 0.11 -17.98
N LYS A 596 33.94 -0.19 -16.96
CA LYS A 596 34.47 -1.53 -16.70
C LYS A 596 34.09 -1.94 -15.29
N TRP A 597 33.94 -3.23 -15.06
CA TRP A 597 33.57 -3.78 -13.78
C TRP A 597 34.47 -4.94 -13.41
N THR A 598 34.97 -4.92 -12.17
CA THR A 598 35.85 -5.96 -11.64
C THR A 598 35.34 -6.49 -10.31
N ASP A 599 35.71 -7.73 -10.01
CA ASP A 599 35.45 -8.38 -8.73
C ASP A 599 36.17 -7.61 -7.61
N PRO A 600 35.47 -7.15 -6.56
CA PRO A 600 36.08 -6.35 -5.49
C PRO A 600 37.18 -7.07 -4.69
N GLN A 601 37.23 -8.40 -4.72
CA GLN A 601 38.21 -9.21 -3.99
C GLN A 601 39.39 -9.59 -4.88
N THR A 602 39.13 -9.99 -6.12
CA THR A 602 40.16 -10.56 -7.02
C THR A 602 40.68 -9.58 -8.06
N GLY A 603 39.93 -8.52 -8.38
CA GLY A 603 40.25 -7.55 -9.44
C GLY A 603 40.09 -8.09 -10.86
N GLY A 604 39.61 -9.33 -11.01
CA GLY A 604 39.28 -9.92 -12.31
C GLY A 604 38.00 -9.32 -12.89
N GLU A 605 37.85 -9.33 -14.23
CA GLU A 605 36.61 -8.94 -14.90
C GLU A 605 35.47 -9.91 -14.54
N LEU A 606 34.27 -9.38 -14.23
CA LEU A 606 33.10 -10.19 -13.88
C LEU A 606 32.29 -10.56 -15.13
N SER A 607 31.99 -11.85 -15.29
CA SER A 607 30.98 -12.34 -16.23
C SER A 607 29.55 -12.16 -15.69
N SER A 608 29.38 -12.34 -14.37
CA SER A 608 28.18 -12.06 -13.59
C SER A 608 28.58 -11.88 -12.12
N GLY A 609 27.81 -11.11 -11.35
CA GLY A 609 28.01 -11.03 -9.90
C GLY A 609 27.26 -9.90 -9.22
N LEU A 610 26.90 -10.12 -7.95
CA LEU A 610 26.17 -9.15 -7.13
C LEU A 610 26.99 -7.91 -6.80
N TYR A 611 28.31 -8.05 -6.63
CA TYR A 611 29.20 -6.97 -6.20
C TYR A 611 30.25 -6.66 -7.26
N ALA A 612 30.50 -5.37 -7.51
CA ALA A 612 31.49 -4.93 -8.49
C ALA A 612 32.17 -3.62 -8.06
N ASN A 613 33.43 -3.47 -8.42
CA ASN A 613 34.07 -2.16 -8.52
C ASN A 613 33.86 -1.65 -9.94
N ILE A 614 33.23 -0.48 -10.09
CA ILE A 614 32.94 0.13 -11.39
C ILE A 614 33.96 1.23 -11.67
N GLU A 615 34.72 1.05 -12.74
CA GLU A 615 35.68 2.01 -13.26
C GLU A 615 35.02 2.84 -14.36
N LEU A 616 35.02 4.16 -14.21
CA LEU A 616 34.39 5.08 -15.16
C LEU A 616 35.41 6.01 -15.85
N PRO A 617 35.30 6.22 -17.17
CA PRO A 617 36.13 7.22 -17.85
C PRO A 617 35.84 8.64 -17.36
N ASN A 618 36.84 9.30 -16.76
CA ASN A 618 36.79 10.69 -16.28
C ASN A 618 35.74 10.97 -15.17
N GLN A 619 35.28 9.95 -14.46
CA GLN A 619 34.41 10.07 -13.29
C GLN A 619 35.00 9.24 -12.15
N PRO A 620 34.64 9.52 -10.87
CA PRO A 620 35.08 8.69 -9.76
C PRO A 620 34.61 7.24 -9.92
N ASP A 621 35.49 6.30 -9.55
CA ASP A 621 35.12 4.90 -9.43
C ASP A 621 34.18 4.73 -8.23
N PHE A 622 33.31 3.73 -8.29
CA PHE A 622 32.38 3.42 -7.20
C PHE A 622 32.26 1.92 -6.96
N ARG A 623 31.87 1.54 -5.75
CA ARG A 623 31.46 0.18 -5.42
C ARG A 623 29.98 0.01 -5.64
N GLU A 624 29.61 -1.10 -6.24
CA GLU A 624 28.23 -1.43 -6.51
C GLU A 624 27.82 -2.72 -5.82
N PHE A 625 26.64 -2.70 -5.20
CA PHE A 625 26.03 -3.85 -4.54
C PHE A 625 24.61 -4.06 -5.04
N ALA A 626 24.33 -5.21 -5.64
CA ALA A 626 22.97 -5.63 -6.02
C ALA A 626 22.31 -6.41 -4.87
N LEU A 627 21.12 -5.97 -4.47
CA LEU A 627 20.31 -6.59 -3.43
C LEU A 627 18.91 -6.92 -3.99
N PHE A 628 18.63 -8.20 -4.14
CA PHE A 628 17.34 -8.75 -4.53
C PHE A 628 16.52 -9.02 -3.28
N PHE A 629 15.51 -8.20 -3.02
CA PHE A 629 14.54 -8.40 -1.96
C PHE A 629 13.45 -9.33 -2.50
N HIS A 630 13.33 -10.53 -1.94
CA HIS A 630 12.36 -11.54 -2.39
C HIS A 630 11.62 -12.18 -1.21
N ASP A 631 10.37 -12.52 -1.47
CA ASP A 631 9.40 -13.15 -0.58
C ASP A 631 8.72 -14.33 -1.31
N GLY A 632 7.65 -14.90 -0.74
CA GLY A 632 7.06 -16.15 -1.25
C GLY A 632 7.97 -17.37 -1.04
N VAL A 633 8.92 -17.28 -0.10
CA VAL A 633 9.89 -18.34 0.17
C VAL A 633 9.31 -19.37 1.12
N GLU A 634 9.11 -20.59 0.62
CA GLU A 634 8.70 -21.74 1.42
C GLU A 634 9.91 -22.59 1.77
N ALA A 635 10.51 -22.30 2.93
CA ALA A 635 11.64 -23.07 3.41
C ALA A 635 11.19 -24.25 4.28
N LEU A 636 11.91 -25.36 4.19
CA LEU A 636 11.80 -26.47 5.14
C LEU A 636 12.78 -26.22 6.28
N GLY A 637 12.26 -26.17 7.51
CA GLY A 637 13.09 -26.12 8.72
C GLY A 637 13.75 -27.48 9.00
N LYS A 638 14.94 -27.46 9.58
CA LYS A 638 15.64 -28.70 10.02
C LYS A 638 14.98 -29.25 11.30
N ASN A 639 14.60 -30.53 11.30
CA ASN A 639 14.03 -31.27 12.45
C ASN A 639 14.53 -30.77 13.82
N GLN A 640 13.68 -30.04 14.55
CA GLN A 640 13.88 -29.79 15.97
C GLN A 640 13.71 -31.11 16.75
N PRO A 641 14.59 -31.47 17.69
CA PRO A 641 14.27 -32.49 18.68
C PRO A 641 13.14 -31.97 19.56
N VAL A 642 12.03 -32.70 19.62
CA VAL A 642 10.96 -32.47 20.59
C VAL A 642 11.51 -32.60 22.01
N GLY A 643 11.42 -31.50 22.79
CA GLY A 643 11.27 -31.54 24.25
C GLY A 643 12.48 -31.14 25.11
N THR A 644 12.40 -29.93 25.68
CA THR A 644 12.50 -29.73 27.14
C THR A 644 11.59 -28.58 27.52
N GLU A 645 10.46 -28.90 28.15
CA GLU A 645 9.64 -27.92 28.89
C GLU A 645 10.51 -27.25 29.98
N PRO A 646 10.34 -25.95 30.25
CA PRO A 646 10.96 -25.31 31.41
C PRO A 646 10.36 -25.86 32.71
N PRO A 647 11.13 -25.91 33.82
CA PRO A 647 10.75 -26.65 35.02
C PRO A 647 9.54 -26.00 35.70
N HIS A 648 8.46 -26.77 35.85
CA HIS A 648 7.38 -26.48 36.79
C HIS A 648 7.93 -26.38 38.22
N THR A 649 7.75 -25.22 38.86
CA THR A 649 7.80 -25.10 40.32
C THR A 649 6.39 -25.19 40.89
N ASP A 650 6.12 -26.29 41.58
CA ASP A 650 4.88 -26.56 42.30
C ASP A 650 4.70 -25.65 43.54
N GLY A 651 3.47 -25.15 43.77
CA GLY A 651 3.07 -24.55 45.05
C GLY A 651 1.84 -23.62 45.03
N GLU A 652 0.65 -24.19 44.76
CA GLU A 652 -0.77 -23.82 45.06
C GLU A 652 -1.16 -22.50 45.82
N PRO A 653 -2.46 -22.09 45.86
CA PRO A 653 -3.51 -22.07 44.81
C PRO A 653 -4.34 -20.75 44.84
N ALA A 654 -4.84 -20.27 43.68
CA ALA A 654 -5.93 -19.27 43.63
C ALA A 654 -6.63 -19.23 42.26
N ASP A 655 -7.80 -19.85 42.20
CA ASP A 655 -9.10 -19.30 41.81
C ASP A 655 -9.20 -18.39 40.56
N ASN A 656 -9.69 -19.03 39.48
CA ASN A 656 -10.57 -18.52 38.42
C ASN A 656 -10.07 -17.44 37.45
N GLU A 657 -9.36 -17.90 36.42
CA GLU A 657 -9.37 -17.33 35.06
C GLU A 657 -9.68 -18.47 34.05
N GLU A 658 -10.61 -18.24 33.12
CA GLU A 658 -10.53 -18.84 31.79
C GLU A 658 -10.75 -17.71 30.78
N ASN A 659 -9.64 -17.07 30.40
CA ASN A 659 -9.44 -16.36 29.15
C ASN A 659 -8.55 -17.24 28.25
N PRO A 660 -8.61 -17.05 26.92
CA PRO A 660 -8.67 -18.15 25.97
C PRO A 660 -7.29 -18.64 25.56
N ALA A 661 -7.12 -19.96 25.58
CA ALA A 661 -5.99 -20.63 24.96
C ALA A 661 -6.47 -21.48 23.78
N ASP A 662 -5.57 -21.53 22.80
CA ASP A 662 -5.30 -22.68 21.94
C ASP A 662 -6.18 -22.83 20.69
N GLY A 663 -5.61 -22.37 19.57
CA GLY A 663 -5.91 -22.92 18.26
C GLY A 663 -5.59 -24.42 18.30
N GLY A 664 -6.56 -25.23 17.92
CA GLY A 664 -6.48 -26.68 18.02
C GLY A 664 -5.22 -27.25 17.37
N LYS A 665 -4.37 -27.86 18.19
CA LYS A 665 -3.46 -28.91 17.74
C LYS A 665 -4.31 -30.11 17.33
N ASP A 666 -4.32 -30.43 16.04
CA ASP A 666 -4.71 -31.77 15.61
C ASP A 666 -3.75 -32.79 16.25
N PRO A 667 -4.24 -33.96 16.70
CA PRO A 667 -3.37 -34.99 17.26
C PRO A 667 -2.37 -35.43 16.21
N ALA A 668 -1.09 -35.37 16.57
CA ALA A 668 0.04 -35.80 15.76
C ALA A 668 -0.24 -37.15 15.08
N ASP A 669 -0.33 -37.10 13.74
CA ASP A 669 -0.26 -38.27 12.89
C ASP A 669 1.20 -38.79 12.93
N PRO A 670 1.48 -39.99 13.46
CA PRO A 670 2.84 -40.49 13.61
C PRO A 670 3.56 -40.78 12.28
N GLU A 671 2.91 -40.59 11.13
CA GLU A 671 3.51 -40.84 9.81
C GLU A 671 4.14 -39.60 9.14
N ASN A 672 4.02 -38.39 9.70
CA ASN A 672 4.53 -37.17 9.05
C ASN A 672 5.84 -36.57 9.62
N ASP A 673 6.47 -37.23 10.59
CA ASP A 673 7.73 -36.81 11.26
C ASP A 673 9.00 -36.84 10.34
N GLN A 674 8.83 -37.04 9.03
CA GLN A 674 9.93 -37.15 8.07
C GLN A 674 10.12 -35.91 7.17
N TYR A 675 9.16 -34.99 7.13
CA TYR A 675 9.25 -33.76 6.33
C TYR A 675 9.22 -32.55 7.28
N GLY A 676 10.22 -31.66 7.17
CA GLY A 676 10.38 -30.49 8.04
C GLY A 676 9.14 -29.59 8.03
N VAL A 677 8.97 -28.79 9.09
CA VAL A 677 7.88 -27.80 9.17
C VAL A 677 8.12 -26.72 8.10
N GLU A 678 7.14 -26.52 7.22
CA GLU A 678 7.16 -25.43 6.24
C GLU A 678 7.11 -24.09 6.98
N LYS A 679 8.07 -23.21 6.68
CA LYS A 679 8.18 -21.84 7.22
C LYS A 679 8.33 -20.85 6.06
N GLU A 680 7.64 -19.72 6.20
CA GLU A 680 7.78 -18.58 5.30
C GLU A 680 9.00 -17.74 5.69
N LEU A 681 9.86 -17.41 4.72
CA LEU A 681 11.04 -16.56 4.92
C LEU A 681 10.97 -15.30 4.05
N TYR A 682 11.62 -14.24 4.53
CA TYR A 682 11.84 -13.02 3.76
C TYR A 682 13.34 -12.88 3.55
N ALA A 683 13.75 -12.96 2.29
CA ALA A 683 15.14 -13.20 1.95
C ALA A 683 15.73 -12.10 1.06
N VAL A 684 17.05 -12.00 1.11
CA VAL A 684 17.84 -11.11 0.24
C VAL A 684 18.94 -11.93 -0.42
N ASN A 685 19.04 -11.86 -1.75
CA ASN A 685 20.07 -12.60 -2.51
C ASN A 685 20.11 -14.10 -2.19
N TYR A 686 18.94 -14.75 -2.10
CA TYR A 686 18.79 -16.15 -1.68
C TYR A 686 19.29 -16.44 -0.25
N ARG A 687 19.36 -15.44 0.62
CA ARG A 687 19.78 -15.60 2.02
C ARG A 687 18.76 -14.98 2.95
N ALA A 688 18.57 -15.60 4.11
CA ALA A 688 17.76 -15.05 5.19
C ALA A 688 18.51 -15.25 6.51
N GLU A 689 18.25 -14.41 7.50
CA GLU A 689 18.72 -14.64 8.87
C GLU A 689 17.60 -14.29 9.87
N PRO A 690 16.62 -15.19 10.06
CA PRO A 690 15.51 -14.96 10.97
C PRO A 690 16.01 -14.67 12.40
N LEU A 691 15.47 -13.62 13.02
CA LEU A 691 15.94 -13.15 14.32
C LEU A 691 15.52 -14.08 15.47
N ASP A 692 14.34 -14.70 15.34
CA ASP A 692 13.82 -15.73 16.25
C ASP A 692 14.79 -16.92 16.33
N GLU A 693 15.15 -17.51 15.19
CA GLU A 693 16.07 -18.65 15.14
C GLU A 693 17.48 -18.27 15.59
N ARG A 694 17.92 -17.05 15.27
CA ARG A 694 19.21 -16.53 15.74
C ARG A 694 19.26 -16.50 17.26
N MET A 695 18.17 -16.12 17.92
CA MET A 695 18.03 -16.13 19.38
C MET A 695 17.84 -17.54 19.96
N GLU A 696 17.01 -18.38 19.35
CA GLU A 696 16.79 -19.77 19.80
C GLU A 696 18.07 -20.60 19.75
N ASN A 697 18.88 -20.41 18.71
CA ASN A 697 20.16 -21.09 18.53
C ASN A 697 21.33 -20.40 19.26
N ALA A 698 21.03 -19.45 20.17
CA ALA A 698 22.04 -18.83 21.02
C ALA A 698 22.75 -19.87 21.90
N ILE A 699 24.07 -20.00 21.71
CA ILE A 699 24.90 -20.92 22.49
C ILE A 699 25.23 -20.33 23.88
N THR A 700 25.03 -19.02 24.06
CA THR A 700 25.50 -18.25 25.23
C THR A 700 24.34 -17.53 25.93
N GLU A 701 24.46 -17.29 27.24
CA GLU A 701 23.47 -16.51 28.00
C GLU A 701 23.31 -15.09 27.43
N ASP A 702 24.41 -14.50 26.93
CA ASP A 702 24.39 -13.21 26.24
C ASP A 702 23.57 -13.25 24.93
N GLY A 703 23.38 -14.43 24.32
CA GLY A 703 22.53 -14.60 23.14
C GLY A 703 21.06 -14.86 23.45
N LYS A 704 20.69 -14.99 24.71
CA LYS A 704 19.26 -14.95 25.12
C LYS A 704 18.76 -13.53 25.32
N ASP A 705 19.66 -12.55 25.32
CA ASP A 705 19.33 -11.14 25.43
C ASP A 705 18.70 -10.62 24.13
N PRO A 706 17.40 -10.25 24.14
CA PRO A 706 16.69 -9.77 22.96
C PRO A 706 17.15 -8.38 22.50
N THR A 707 18.15 -7.76 23.15
CA THR A 707 18.78 -6.51 22.69
C THR A 707 20.04 -6.75 21.85
N MET A 708 20.49 -8.00 21.72
CA MET A 708 21.74 -8.35 21.03
C MET A 708 21.55 -8.98 19.64
N PHE A 709 20.33 -9.15 19.15
CA PHE A 709 20.03 -9.94 17.94
C PHE A 709 20.82 -9.55 16.68
N TYR A 710 21.18 -8.27 16.48
CA TYR A 710 22.02 -7.83 15.36
C TYR A 710 23.53 -8.03 15.57
N SER A 711 23.96 -8.44 16.76
CA SER A 711 25.36 -8.49 17.15
C SER A 711 26.08 -9.68 16.51
N SER A 712 27.14 -9.38 15.76
CA SER A 712 28.07 -10.41 15.28
C SER A 712 28.99 -10.91 16.39
N TRP A 713 29.20 -10.12 17.46
CA TRP A 713 29.95 -10.60 18.64
C TRP A 713 29.30 -11.84 19.24
N VAL A 714 27.97 -11.85 19.36
CA VAL A 714 27.23 -12.93 20.02
C VAL A 714 27.01 -14.10 19.07
N TYR A 715 26.51 -13.83 17.85
CA TYR A 715 25.99 -14.86 16.96
C TYR A 715 26.87 -15.12 15.72
N GLY A 716 27.97 -14.39 15.57
CA GLY A 716 28.70 -14.29 14.30
C GLY A 716 27.94 -13.49 13.25
N ASP A 717 28.58 -13.27 12.12
CA ASP A 717 27.99 -12.59 10.97
C ASP A 717 26.73 -13.33 10.45
N PRO A 718 25.71 -12.60 9.96
CA PRO A 718 24.50 -13.22 9.38
C PRO A 718 24.81 -13.88 8.03
N ALA A 719 23.94 -14.80 7.59
CA ALA A 719 24.03 -15.41 6.26
C ALA A 719 23.67 -14.43 5.12
N THR A 720 22.98 -13.34 5.45
CA THR A 720 22.57 -12.29 4.52
C THR A 720 23.73 -11.40 4.06
N PRO A 721 23.54 -10.59 3.00
CA PRO A 721 24.62 -9.78 2.42
C PRO A 721 25.34 -8.87 3.43
N ILE A 722 26.68 -9.02 3.46
CA ILE A 722 27.60 -8.09 4.11
C ILE A 722 28.34 -7.38 2.99
N THR A 723 28.03 -6.10 2.82
CA THR A 723 28.56 -5.26 1.73
C THR A 723 29.79 -4.50 2.22
N PRO A 724 31.01 -4.83 1.76
CA PRO A 724 32.23 -4.27 2.30
C PRO A 724 32.67 -3.01 1.54
N ALA A 725 33.02 -1.94 2.25
CA ALA A 725 33.54 -0.70 1.69
C ALA A 725 34.64 -0.10 2.57
N TYR A 726 35.48 0.77 2.02
CA TYR A 726 36.35 1.62 2.81
C TYR A 726 35.68 2.95 3.14
N VAL A 727 36.07 3.58 4.24
CA VAL A 727 35.64 4.94 4.58
C VAL A 727 35.91 5.88 3.40
N GLY A 728 34.85 6.44 2.82
CA GLY A 728 34.89 7.39 1.71
C GLY A 728 34.82 6.77 0.32
N ASP A 729 34.60 5.46 0.20
CA ASP A 729 34.26 4.86 -1.09
C ASP A 729 32.84 5.28 -1.51
N PRO A 730 32.64 5.86 -2.73
CA PRO A 730 31.32 5.99 -3.33
C PRO A 730 30.70 4.61 -3.45
N VAL A 731 29.46 4.52 -2.98
CA VAL A 731 28.69 3.27 -2.98
C VAL A 731 27.36 3.50 -3.66
N ARG A 732 27.00 2.57 -4.55
CA ARG A 732 25.67 2.46 -5.14
C ARG A 732 25.07 1.11 -4.78
N PHE A 733 23.92 1.14 -4.12
CA PHE A 733 23.08 -0.05 -3.99
C PHE A 733 22.08 -0.08 -5.14
N ARG A 734 22.06 -1.20 -5.88
CA ARG A 734 20.97 -1.54 -6.79
C ARG A 734 20.00 -2.42 -6.01
N ILE A 735 18.86 -1.87 -5.62
CA ILE A 735 17.85 -2.61 -4.88
C ILE A 735 16.79 -3.08 -5.89
N ILE A 736 16.56 -4.38 -5.95
CA ILE A 736 15.68 -5.05 -6.92
C ILE A 736 14.55 -5.74 -6.16
N GLY A 737 13.30 -5.43 -6.53
CA GLY A 737 12.10 -6.02 -5.98
C GLY A 737 11.78 -7.33 -6.68
N ALA A 738 12.46 -8.40 -6.27
CA ALA A 738 12.17 -9.77 -6.69
C ALA A 738 11.05 -10.38 -5.84
N ASN A 739 10.06 -9.56 -5.50
CA ASN A 739 9.00 -9.89 -4.58
C ASN A 739 7.73 -10.30 -5.34
N GLU A 740 7.08 -11.32 -4.83
CA GLU A 740 5.84 -11.94 -5.26
C GLU A 740 4.70 -11.32 -4.41
N GLU A 741 4.64 -11.51 -3.10
CA GLU A 741 3.42 -11.19 -2.35
C GLU A 741 3.30 -9.74 -1.87
N GLU A 742 4.38 -9.18 -1.33
CA GLU A 742 4.36 -7.93 -0.58
C GLU A 742 5.36 -6.89 -1.10
N ASN A 743 5.12 -5.61 -0.81
CA ASN A 743 6.11 -4.57 -1.06
C ASN A 743 7.16 -4.57 0.05
N HIS A 744 8.40 -4.18 -0.27
CA HIS A 744 9.47 -4.02 0.72
C HIS A 744 9.88 -2.56 0.88
N VAL A 745 10.68 -2.25 1.90
CA VAL A 745 11.19 -0.89 2.11
C VAL A 745 12.66 -0.96 2.43
N PHE A 746 13.54 -0.53 1.52
CA PHE A 746 14.97 -0.49 1.82
C PHE A 746 15.26 0.66 2.77
N HIS A 747 15.85 0.37 3.93
CA HIS A 747 16.38 1.36 4.86
C HIS A 747 17.85 1.06 5.17
N LEU A 748 18.68 2.10 5.25
CA LEU A 748 20.10 2.00 5.62
C LEU A 748 20.43 3.04 6.70
N HIS A 749 20.96 2.55 7.83
CA HIS A 749 21.36 3.38 8.96
C HIS A 749 22.47 4.38 8.56
N GLY A 750 22.36 5.61 9.08
CA GLY A 750 23.40 6.64 9.00
C GLY A 750 23.66 7.23 7.61
N HIS A 751 23.02 6.72 6.56
CA HIS A 751 23.22 7.17 5.17
C HIS A 751 21.91 7.64 4.55
N ARG A 752 22.03 8.40 3.46
CA ARG A 752 20.91 8.95 2.71
C ARG A 752 21.25 8.95 1.23
N TRP A 753 20.24 8.96 0.38
CA TRP A 753 20.42 9.06 -1.07
C TRP A 753 19.37 9.98 -1.67
N LYS A 754 19.47 10.21 -2.98
CA LYS A 754 18.42 10.88 -3.74
C LYS A 754 17.42 9.83 -4.23
N SER A 755 16.15 9.99 -3.86
CA SER A 755 15.04 9.18 -4.39
C SER A 755 14.83 9.48 -5.86
N ASP A 756 14.69 8.42 -6.64
CA ASP A 756 14.39 8.49 -8.08
C ASP A 756 12.93 8.94 -8.33
N THR A 757 12.05 8.78 -7.34
CA THR A 757 10.58 8.93 -7.50
C THR A 757 9.97 10.14 -6.78
N LYS A 758 10.62 10.67 -5.73
CA LYS A 758 10.04 11.71 -4.86
C LYS A 758 10.52 13.13 -5.19
N LYS A 759 9.58 14.10 -5.15
CA LYS A 759 9.87 15.54 -5.34
C LYS A 759 10.77 16.15 -4.26
N THR A 760 10.67 15.67 -3.01
CA THR A 760 11.66 15.92 -1.96
C THR A 760 12.69 14.80 -2.04
N ASN A 761 13.87 15.12 -2.56
CA ASN A 761 14.72 14.07 -3.10
C ASN A 761 15.60 13.36 -2.05
N THR A 762 15.96 13.95 -0.90
CA THR A 762 16.78 13.19 0.07
C THR A 762 15.92 12.23 0.90
N VAL A 763 16.25 10.94 0.85
CA VAL A 763 15.61 9.88 1.63
C VAL A 763 16.66 9.03 2.36
N ASP A 764 16.26 8.36 3.43
CA ASP A 764 17.01 7.27 4.08
C ASP A 764 16.27 5.93 4.01
N SER A 765 15.07 5.95 3.44
CA SER A 765 14.18 4.80 3.29
C SER A 765 13.26 5.00 2.09
N GLU A 766 13.10 3.95 1.30
CA GLU A 766 12.27 4.00 0.09
C GLU A 766 11.58 2.66 -0.19
N THR A 767 10.28 2.75 -0.52
CA THR A 767 9.44 1.60 -0.82
C THR A 767 9.81 1.02 -2.18
N LEU A 768 10.00 -0.28 -2.20
CA LEU A 768 10.28 -1.12 -3.35
C LEU A 768 9.02 -1.90 -3.69
N ASN A 769 8.51 -1.72 -4.89
CA ASN A 769 7.34 -2.45 -5.40
C ASN A 769 7.77 -3.72 -6.17
N ILE A 770 6.80 -4.62 -6.39
CA ILE A 770 6.92 -5.81 -7.26
C ILE A 770 7.55 -5.45 -8.60
N GLY A 771 8.64 -6.14 -8.96
CA GLY A 771 9.35 -5.99 -10.24
C GLY A 771 10.04 -4.64 -10.44
N SER A 772 9.99 -3.75 -9.46
CA SER A 772 10.64 -2.44 -9.53
C SER A 772 12.10 -2.54 -9.11
N SER A 773 12.90 -1.56 -9.55
CA SER A 773 14.26 -1.38 -9.08
C SER A 773 14.47 0.07 -8.66
N GLN A 774 15.40 0.29 -7.74
CA GLN A 774 15.80 1.63 -7.30
C GLN A 774 17.32 1.67 -7.10
N THR A 775 17.92 2.83 -7.35
CA THR A 775 19.35 3.05 -7.11
C THR A 775 19.55 3.95 -5.90
N ALA A 776 20.12 3.41 -4.82
CA ALA A 776 20.56 4.22 -3.69
C ALA A 776 22.05 4.58 -3.85
N GLU A 777 22.29 5.72 -4.49
CA GLU A 777 23.61 6.35 -4.53
C GLU A 777 23.84 7.13 -3.23
N LEU A 778 24.75 6.64 -2.39
CA LEU A 778 24.95 7.19 -1.05
C LEU A 778 25.46 8.63 -1.11
N THR A 779 24.73 9.55 -0.50
CA THR A 779 25.18 10.91 -0.27
C THR A 779 26.26 10.89 0.81
N ASN A 780 27.40 11.51 0.50
CA ASN A 780 28.62 11.52 1.32
C ASN A 780 29.31 10.15 1.44
N ASP A 781 29.10 9.22 0.51
CA ASP A 781 29.91 7.98 0.42
C ASP A 781 29.85 7.08 1.68
N ALA A 782 30.56 5.94 1.63
CA ALA A 782 30.61 4.99 2.73
C ALA A 782 31.20 5.59 4.01
N GLY A 783 30.48 5.44 5.13
CA GLY A 783 30.87 6.03 6.41
C GLY A 783 30.57 7.54 6.50
N TYR A 784 29.74 8.08 5.59
CA TYR A 784 29.23 9.46 5.57
C TYR A 784 30.34 10.52 5.70
N ILE A 785 31.14 10.78 4.67
CA ILE A 785 32.25 11.73 4.72
C ILE A 785 31.78 13.16 4.98
N GLN A 786 32.35 13.78 6.01
CA GLN A 786 32.17 15.19 6.32
C GLN A 786 33.52 15.82 6.70
N ASN A 787 33.86 16.94 6.06
CA ASN A 787 35.14 17.63 6.25
C ASN A 787 36.37 16.71 6.06
N GLY A 788 36.29 15.78 5.10
CA GLY A 788 37.37 14.85 4.76
C GLY A 788 37.58 13.70 5.75
N LYS A 789 36.58 13.39 6.58
CA LYS A 789 36.61 12.29 7.56
C LYS A 789 35.26 11.56 7.59
N GLY A 790 35.28 10.26 7.85
CA GLY A 790 34.08 9.43 8.02
C GLY A 790 34.26 8.42 9.15
N ALA A 791 33.20 7.70 9.48
CA ALA A 791 33.20 6.72 10.56
C ALA A 791 33.18 5.30 10.00
N PRO A 792 34.19 4.46 10.29
CA PRO A 792 34.11 3.03 10.06
C PRO A 792 33.15 2.40 11.09
N GLY A 793 32.66 1.21 10.78
CA GLY A 793 31.67 0.50 11.57
C GLY A 793 30.76 -0.34 10.70
N ASP A 794 29.96 -1.19 11.35
CA ASP A 794 28.87 -1.91 10.70
C ASP A 794 27.60 -1.05 10.74
N TYR A 795 27.07 -0.71 9.57
CA TYR A 795 25.80 0.00 9.42
C TYR A 795 24.72 -1.02 9.05
N LEU A 796 23.61 -1.01 9.78
CA LEU A 796 22.49 -1.91 9.49
C LEU A 796 21.73 -1.41 8.26
N TRP A 797 21.45 -2.31 7.32
CA TRP A 797 20.36 -2.12 6.37
C TRP A 797 19.33 -3.21 6.57
N HIS A 798 18.06 -2.90 6.36
CA HIS A 798 16.97 -3.87 6.52
C HIS A 798 15.72 -3.46 5.74
N CYS A 799 14.77 -4.40 5.60
CA CYS A 799 13.42 -4.05 5.20
C CYS A 799 12.73 -3.27 6.33
N HIS A 800 12.18 -2.10 6.05
CA HIS A 800 11.55 -1.26 7.06
C HIS A 800 10.12 -1.69 7.44
N LEU A 801 9.70 -2.88 7.01
CA LEU A 801 8.53 -3.58 7.54
C LEU A 801 8.98 -4.59 8.57
N PHE A 802 8.50 -4.44 9.80
CA PHE A 802 8.99 -5.21 10.96
C PHE A 802 8.92 -6.73 10.76
N PRO A 803 7.81 -7.31 10.27
CA PRO A 803 7.73 -8.74 10.02
C PRO A 803 8.78 -9.25 9.03
N HIS A 804 9.12 -8.48 7.99
CA HIS A 804 10.04 -8.93 6.93
C HIS A 804 11.47 -9.05 7.43
N TYR A 805 11.97 -8.05 8.14
CA TYR A 805 13.33 -8.15 8.66
C TYR A 805 13.41 -9.14 9.83
N LEU A 806 12.34 -9.31 10.61
CA LEU A 806 12.25 -10.35 11.65
C LEU A 806 12.45 -11.75 11.03
N GLN A 807 11.86 -11.99 9.87
CA GLN A 807 11.99 -13.24 9.11
C GLN A 807 13.26 -13.32 8.24
N GLY A 808 14.17 -12.36 8.38
CA GLY A 808 15.53 -12.47 7.85
C GLY A 808 15.97 -11.45 6.80
N MET A 809 15.13 -10.47 6.47
CA MET A 809 15.43 -9.44 5.46
C MET A 809 16.23 -8.25 6.02
N TRP A 810 17.47 -8.51 6.43
CA TRP A 810 18.42 -7.50 6.93
C TRP A 810 19.87 -7.88 6.63
N GLY A 811 20.80 -6.95 6.73
CA GLY A 811 22.24 -7.22 6.62
C GLY A 811 23.08 -5.98 6.91
N LEU A 812 24.34 -6.01 6.48
CA LEU A 812 25.33 -5.01 6.90
C LEU A 812 25.97 -4.28 5.72
N LEU A 813 26.20 -2.97 5.87
CA LEU A 813 27.24 -2.22 5.18
C LEU A 813 28.43 -2.11 6.13
N ARG A 814 29.49 -2.87 5.85
CA ARG A 814 30.70 -2.92 6.68
C ARG A 814 31.73 -1.95 6.14
N VAL A 815 31.99 -0.89 6.90
CA VAL A 815 32.91 0.19 6.49
C VAL A 815 34.22 0.08 7.26
N PHE A 816 35.33 -0.12 6.53
CA PHE A 816 36.67 -0.29 7.08
C PHE A 816 37.54 0.97 6.96
N ASP A 817 38.43 1.18 7.94
CA ASP A 817 39.41 2.28 7.97
C ASP A 817 40.86 1.81 7.71
N LYS A 818 41.06 0.51 7.48
CA LYS A 818 42.33 -0.13 7.10
C LYS A 818 42.10 -1.14 6.00
N LEU A 819 43.13 -1.36 5.18
CA LEU A 819 43.10 -2.37 4.12
C LEU A 819 42.75 -3.76 4.68
N GLN A 820 41.88 -4.46 3.97
CA GLN A 820 41.50 -5.84 4.25
C GLN A 820 42.10 -6.78 3.20
N PRO A 821 42.47 -8.02 3.57
CA PRO A 821 43.04 -8.99 2.64
C PRO A 821 42.11 -9.36 1.47
N ASP A 822 40.80 -9.25 1.67
CA ASP A 822 39.73 -9.68 0.77
C ASP A 822 38.91 -8.50 0.20
N LEU A 823 39.44 -7.27 0.26
CA LEU A 823 38.82 -6.09 -0.35
C LEU A 823 39.86 -5.21 -1.02
N LEU A 824 39.85 -5.14 -2.35
CA LEU A 824 40.74 -4.26 -3.10
C LEU A 824 40.27 -2.79 -3.00
N PRO A 825 41.20 -1.81 -2.92
CA PRO A 825 40.87 -0.40 -3.03
C PRO A 825 40.35 -0.08 -4.45
N LEU A 826 39.52 0.96 -4.57
CA LEU A 826 39.16 1.53 -5.88
C LEU A 826 40.40 2.13 -6.56
N MET A 827 40.48 2.08 -7.89
CA MET A 827 41.69 2.38 -8.65
C MET A 827 41.96 3.89 -8.78
N ASP A 828 40.91 4.71 -8.78
CA ASP A 828 40.95 6.17 -8.88
C ASP A 828 41.52 6.90 -7.65
N ARG A 829 41.78 6.18 -6.55
CA ARG A 829 42.15 6.77 -5.25
C ARG A 829 43.32 6.09 -4.58
N GLN A 830 43.91 6.79 -3.62
CA GLN A 830 44.99 6.24 -2.82
C GLN A 830 44.45 5.14 -1.87
N PRO A 831 45.10 3.97 -1.82
CA PRO A 831 44.75 2.94 -0.84
C PRO A 831 44.88 3.46 0.60
N LEU A 832 44.03 2.94 1.48
CA LEU A 832 44.16 3.17 2.92
C LEU A 832 45.46 2.55 3.47
N ALA A 833 45.80 2.90 4.70
CA ALA A 833 46.94 2.27 5.38
C ALA A 833 46.65 0.81 5.73
N GLU A 834 47.69 -0.02 5.65
CA GLU A 834 47.67 -1.40 6.17
C GLU A 834 47.42 -1.43 7.69
N PRO A 835 46.75 -2.47 8.20
CA PRO A 835 46.57 -2.64 9.64
C PRO A 835 47.92 -2.90 10.33
N THR A 836 48.09 -2.33 11.52
CA THR A 836 49.28 -2.50 12.36
C THR A 836 48.89 -3.01 13.74
N LYS A 837 49.85 -3.49 14.55
CA LYS A 837 49.54 -3.93 15.92
C LYS A 837 48.98 -2.81 16.81
N GLN A 838 49.43 -1.58 16.60
CA GLN A 838 49.00 -0.38 17.35
C GLN A 838 47.70 0.21 16.79
N ASN A 839 47.46 0.07 15.49
CA ASN A 839 46.25 0.53 14.84
C ASN A 839 45.73 -0.57 13.90
N PRO A 840 44.97 -1.56 14.43
CA PRO A 840 44.54 -2.73 13.69
C PRO A 840 43.29 -2.50 12.82
N GLY A 841 42.66 -1.32 12.89
CA GLY A 841 41.42 -1.00 12.16
C GLY A 841 40.17 -1.65 12.73
N PHE A 842 39.00 -1.21 12.28
CA PHE A 842 37.71 -1.80 12.60
C PHE A 842 37.59 -3.20 11.96
N PRO A 843 37.01 -4.20 12.66
CA PRO A 843 36.54 -4.18 14.05
C PRO A 843 37.63 -4.49 15.09
N ASN A 844 38.85 -4.79 14.65
CA ASN A 844 39.92 -5.39 15.45
C ASN A 844 40.45 -4.53 16.63
N TYR A 845 40.19 -3.22 16.67
CA TYR A 845 40.54 -2.39 17.84
C TYR A 845 39.52 -2.51 18.98
N ILE A 846 38.32 -3.03 18.71
CA ILE A 846 37.27 -3.23 19.72
C ILE A 846 37.65 -4.45 20.56
N PRO A 847 37.74 -4.33 21.89
CA PRO A 847 38.17 -5.42 22.76
C PRO A 847 37.03 -6.42 23.05
N GLY A 848 36.28 -6.82 22.03
CA GLY A 848 35.20 -7.79 22.14
C GLY A 848 35.71 -9.24 22.09
N GLU A 849 34.91 -10.16 22.61
CA GLU A 849 35.14 -11.60 22.53
C GLU A 849 33.96 -12.25 21.83
N GLN A 850 34.22 -13.13 20.86
CA GLN A 850 33.17 -13.85 20.16
C GLN A 850 32.41 -14.78 21.12
N GLY A 851 31.09 -14.85 20.97
CA GLY A 851 30.16 -15.53 21.87
C GLY A 851 29.74 -14.70 23.08
N LYS A 852 30.28 -13.49 23.27
CA LYS A 852 29.93 -12.59 24.37
C LYS A 852 29.26 -11.32 23.88
N ARG A 853 28.53 -10.66 24.77
CA ARG A 853 27.96 -9.34 24.55
C ARG A 853 29.07 -8.38 24.12
N ALA A 854 28.78 -7.55 23.12
CA ALA A 854 29.70 -6.52 22.69
C ALA A 854 30.06 -5.60 23.88
N PRO A 855 31.33 -5.16 24.01
CA PRO A 855 31.69 -4.22 25.06
C PRO A 855 30.90 -2.92 24.89
N LYS A 856 30.64 -2.19 25.98
CA LYS A 856 30.13 -0.81 25.88
C LYS A 856 31.19 0.08 25.22
N PRO A 857 30.82 1.15 24.51
CA PRO A 857 31.79 2.09 23.98
C PRO A 857 32.59 2.74 25.12
N PRO A 858 33.83 3.18 24.85
CA PRO A 858 34.65 3.80 25.86
C PRO A 858 34.08 5.19 26.22
N ASP A 859 33.76 5.38 27.49
CA ASP A 859 33.34 6.64 28.09
C ASP A 859 33.95 6.74 29.51
N PRO A 860 34.65 7.82 29.89
CA PRO A 860 35.21 7.96 31.23
C PRO A 860 34.21 7.76 32.39
N GLU A 861 32.92 8.02 32.17
CA GLU A 861 31.86 7.85 33.17
C GLU A 861 31.29 6.42 33.21
N LEU A 862 31.28 5.70 32.08
CA LEU A 862 30.75 4.33 31.98
C LEU A 862 31.82 3.24 31.95
N ARG A 863 32.80 3.38 31.05
CA ARG A 863 33.92 2.45 30.87
C ARG A 863 35.16 3.17 30.33
N PRO A 864 36.29 3.20 31.07
CA PRO A 864 37.52 3.81 30.56
C PRO A 864 38.06 3.05 29.35
N ALA A 865 38.71 3.78 28.45
CA ALA A 865 39.37 3.20 27.29
C ALA A 865 40.56 2.33 27.68
N THR A 866 40.67 1.18 27.03
CA THR A 866 41.86 0.33 27.08
C THR A 866 43.04 1.03 26.37
N GLU A 867 44.28 0.61 26.67
CA GLU A 867 45.46 1.20 26.00
C GLU A 867 45.42 0.99 24.48
N LYS A 868 44.91 -0.17 24.01
CA LYS A 868 44.72 -0.44 22.58
C LYS A 868 43.73 0.54 21.93
N GLU A 869 42.60 0.82 22.60
CA GLU A 869 41.62 1.78 22.11
C GLU A 869 42.21 3.19 22.06
N LYS A 870 42.98 3.61 23.09
CA LYS A 870 43.66 4.92 23.10
C LYS A 870 44.68 5.04 21.97
N GLU A 871 45.42 3.98 21.67
CA GLU A 871 46.40 3.94 20.58
C GLU A 871 45.72 4.00 19.20
N ALA A 872 44.61 3.27 19.01
CA ALA A 872 43.92 3.18 17.71
C ALA A 872 43.04 4.40 17.40
N LEU A 873 42.26 4.87 18.38
CA LEU A 873 41.26 5.93 18.22
C LEU A 873 41.80 7.32 18.59
N GLY A 874 42.97 7.37 19.24
CA GLY A 874 43.57 8.62 19.70
C GLY A 874 42.83 9.22 20.90
N ALA A 875 42.65 10.54 20.89
CA ALA A 875 41.93 11.24 21.95
C ALA A 875 40.42 11.04 21.78
N LEU A 876 39.88 10.07 22.52
CA LEU A 876 38.46 9.73 22.51
C LEU A 876 37.58 10.92 22.92
N VAL A 877 36.47 11.08 22.21
CA VAL A 877 35.44 12.08 22.50
C VAL A 877 34.21 11.36 23.08
N PRO A 878 33.65 11.84 24.21
CA PRO A 878 32.39 11.29 24.73
C PRO A 878 31.28 11.30 23.65
N GLY A 879 30.62 10.14 23.47
CA GLY A 879 29.51 9.87 22.55
C GLY A 879 29.84 9.57 21.08
N ALA A 880 31.09 9.76 20.64
CA ALA A 880 31.57 9.30 19.33
C ALA A 880 33.00 8.75 19.49
N PRO A 881 33.15 7.44 19.74
CA PRO A 881 34.45 6.85 20.09
C PRO A 881 35.45 6.93 18.95
N ASN A 882 35.02 7.14 17.70
CA ASN A 882 35.93 7.21 16.57
C ASN A 882 35.83 8.53 15.80
N PHE A 883 34.62 9.03 15.56
CA PHE A 883 34.44 10.23 14.73
C PHE A 883 33.35 11.18 15.24
N ASP A 884 33.78 12.34 15.78
CA ASP A 884 32.86 13.44 16.10
C ASP A 884 32.33 14.11 14.81
N ARG A 885 31.07 13.79 14.49
CA ARG A 885 30.35 14.24 13.29
C ARG A 885 30.09 15.71 13.25
N CYS A 886 30.08 16.37 14.40
CA CYS A 886 29.44 17.65 14.46
C CYS A 886 30.45 18.80 14.37
N PRO A 887 30.17 19.84 13.54
CA PRO A 887 31.11 20.92 13.34
C PRO A 887 31.45 21.65 14.64
N LYS A 888 32.72 22.03 14.83
CA LYS A 888 33.16 22.78 16.02
C LYS A 888 32.43 24.12 16.22
N THR A 889 31.85 24.66 15.14
CA THR A 889 31.10 25.92 15.13
C THR A 889 29.59 25.72 15.23
N ALA A 890 29.09 24.47 15.15
CA ALA A 890 27.67 24.18 15.21
C ALA A 890 27.10 24.48 16.61
N GLN A 891 25.86 24.95 16.64
CA GLN A 891 25.14 25.13 17.89
C GLN A 891 24.75 23.76 18.46
N VAL A 892 25.09 23.51 19.72
CA VAL A 892 24.74 22.27 20.42
C VAL A 892 23.36 22.41 21.07
N ARG A 893 22.44 21.50 20.75
CA ARG A 893 21.13 21.33 21.37
C ARG A 893 21.20 20.11 22.30
N LYS A 894 21.12 20.32 23.61
CA LYS A 894 21.19 19.23 24.60
C LYS A 894 19.79 18.81 25.05
N TYR A 895 19.54 17.51 25.07
CA TYR A 895 18.31 16.90 25.54
C TYR A 895 18.62 15.81 26.56
N ASN A 896 18.21 16.03 27.81
CA ASN A 896 18.25 14.99 28.84
C ASN A 896 16.93 14.23 28.79
N VAL A 897 17.00 12.98 28.34
CA VAL A 897 15.87 12.09 28.13
C VAL A 897 15.93 10.98 29.18
N VAL A 898 14.78 10.64 29.74
CA VAL A 898 14.63 9.49 30.63
C VAL A 898 13.61 8.53 30.03
N GLY A 899 13.90 7.24 30.09
CA GLY A 899 12.93 6.19 29.77
C GLY A 899 12.20 5.76 31.03
N ILE A 900 10.88 5.92 31.05
CA ILE A 900 10.03 5.62 32.23
C ILE A 900 8.91 4.66 31.85
N GLN A 901 8.39 3.94 32.85
CA GLN A 901 7.17 3.15 32.76
C GLN A 901 6.07 3.80 33.61
N THR A 902 4.92 4.08 33.00
CA THR A 902 3.74 4.61 33.70
C THR A 902 2.47 4.32 32.92
N ASP A 903 1.33 4.41 33.60
CA ASP A 903 0.01 4.16 33.02
C ASP A 903 -0.32 5.17 31.90
N ILE A 904 -0.56 4.67 30.68
CA ILE A 904 -1.00 5.48 29.53
C ILE A 904 -2.48 5.26 29.31
N VAL A 905 -3.30 6.24 29.68
CA VAL A 905 -4.72 6.26 29.34
C VAL A 905 -4.91 6.80 27.92
N TYR A 906 -5.40 5.93 27.02
CA TYR A 906 -5.62 6.25 25.62
C TYR A 906 -6.91 7.03 25.40
N ASN A 907 -8.02 6.63 26.03
CA ASN A 907 -9.33 7.22 25.77
C ASN A 907 -10.20 7.34 27.04
N THR A 908 -11.38 7.93 26.86
CA THR A 908 -12.36 8.15 27.93
C THR A 908 -13.13 6.90 28.34
N GLU A 909 -13.04 5.82 27.56
CA GLU A 909 -13.66 4.52 27.87
C GLU A 909 -12.81 3.70 28.85
N GLY A 910 -11.60 4.17 29.16
CA GLY A 910 -10.70 3.53 30.11
C GLY A 910 -9.67 2.61 29.46
N ASP A 911 -9.57 2.59 28.13
CA ASP A 911 -8.49 1.86 27.46
C ASP A 911 -7.17 2.47 27.88
N HIS A 912 -6.31 1.64 28.46
CA HIS A 912 -5.04 2.07 29.00
C HIS A 912 -4.00 0.96 28.95
N ASP A 913 -2.75 1.37 28.83
CA ASP A 913 -1.59 0.51 28.99
C ASP A 913 -0.94 0.82 30.34
N LYS A 914 -1.16 -0.06 31.31
CA LYS A 914 -0.66 0.07 32.68
C LYS A 914 0.87 0.08 32.75
N ASP A 915 1.51 -0.57 31.78
CA ASP A 915 2.94 -0.75 31.70
C ASP A 915 3.54 0.06 30.53
N GLY A 916 2.83 1.12 30.12
CA GLY A 916 3.26 1.98 29.03
C GLY A 916 4.67 2.51 29.24
N ARG A 917 5.56 2.25 28.28
CA ARG A 917 6.95 2.68 28.30
C ARG A 917 7.14 3.86 27.35
N MET A 918 7.84 4.90 27.79
CA MET A 918 8.00 6.11 26.99
C MET A 918 9.27 6.88 27.29
N PHE A 919 9.77 7.59 26.29
CA PHE A 919 10.81 8.60 26.45
C PHE A 919 10.19 9.94 26.85
N VAL A 920 10.73 10.58 27.88
CA VAL A 920 10.33 11.93 28.32
C VAL A 920 11.54 12.78 28.61
N LEU A 921 11.38 14.10 28.65
CA LEU A 921 12.45 14.97 29.16
C LEU A 921 12.60 14.75 30.66
N ALA A 922 13.84 14.71 31.16
CA ALA A 922 14.13 14.52 32.58
C ALA A 922 13.40 15.54 33.48
N GLU A 923 13.20 16.77 33.00
CA GLU A 923 12.48 17.83 33.74
C GLU A 923 10.96 17.62 33.85
N ASP A 924 10.40 16.73 33.03
CA ASP A 924 8.98 16.43 32.98
C ASP A 924 8.62 15.11 33.68
N GLU A 925 9.60 14.23 33.95
CA GLU A 925 9.42 12.95 34.62
C GLU A 925 8.54 13.03 35.88
N ALA A 926 8.93 13.87 36.84
CA ALA A 926 8.22 13.96 38.12
C ALA A 926 6.77 14.45 37.94
N LYS A 927 6.51 15.29 36.93
CA LYS A 927 5.16 15.79 36.62
C LYS A 927 4.30 14.72 35.94
N ILE A 928 4.91 13.83 35.18
CA ILE A 928 4.21 12.72 34.53
C ILE A 928 3.87 11.64 35.55
N LEU A 929 4.85 11.21 36.35
CA LEU A 929 4.67 10.19 37.38
C LEU A 929 3.65 10.59 38.46
N ASN A 930 3.49 11.88 38.75
CA ASN A 930 2.48 12.38 39.69
C ASN A 930 1.14 12.78 39.03
N GLY A 931 1.00 12.62 37.72
CA GLY A 931 -0.23 12.90 36.97
C GLY A 931 -0.53 14.39 36.71
N THR A 932 0.39 15.31 37.00
CA THR A 932 0.21 16.75 36.71
C THR A 932 0.46 17.11 35.25
N LEU A 933 1.16 16.25 34.51
CA LEU A 933 1.39 16.37 33.07
C LEU A 933 1.02 15.06 32.39
N ARG A 934 0.16 15.11 31.36
CA ARG A 934 -0.18 13.93 30.56
C ARG A 934 1.02 13.48 29.73
N PRO A 935 1.35 12.17 29.69
CA PRO A 935 2.41 11.66 28.83
C PRO A 935 2.10 11.95 27.35
N ARG A 936 3.14 12.26 26.58
CA ARG A 936 3.06 12.53 25.14
C ARG A 936 4.34 12.04 24.46
N PRO A 937 4.30 11.63 23.18
CA PRO A 937 5.51 11.26 22.46
C PRO A 937 6.56 12.38 22.52
N LEU A 938 7.81 12.02 22.79
CA LEU A 938 8.92 12.96 22.84
C LEU A 938 9.16 13.56 21.45
N VAL A 939 9.17 14.89 21.38
CA VAL A 939 9.52 15.63 20.16
C VAL A 939 10.65 16.59 20.49
N ILE A 940 11.85 16.28 19.97
CA ILE A 940 13.02 17.17 20.01
C ILE A 940 13.11 17.98 18.71
N ARG A 941 13.70 19.18 18.76
CA ARG A 941 13.83 20.07 17.60
C ARG A 941 15.26 20.56 17.42
N ALA A 942 15.70 20.65 16.18
CA ALA A 942 17.00 21.21 15.82
C ALA A 942 16.89 21.96 14.51
N ASN A 943 17.70 23.01 14.33
CA ASN A 943 17.85 23.61 13.01
C ASN A 943 18.81 22.75 12.17
N GLU A 944 18.70 22.83 10.85
CA GLU A 944 19.74 22.28 9.97
C GLU A 944 21.10 22.90 10.33
N GLY A 945 22.11 22.04 10.51
CA GLY A 945 23.45 22.44 10.93
C GLY A 945 23.64 22.59 12.44
N ASP A 946 22.58 22.55 13.25
CA ASP A 946 22.72 22.31 14.70
C ASP A 946 23.25 20.88 14.90
N CYS A 947 23.87 20.63 16.04
CA CYS A 947 24.05 19.26 16.51
C CYS A 947 23.19 18.99 17.72
N VAL A 948 22.77 17.73 17.84
CA VAL A 948 21.85 17.26 18.86
C VAL A 948 22.58 16.29 19.77
N GLU A 949 22.68 16.66 21.03
CA GLU A 949 23.21 15.82 22.10
C GLU A 949 22.03 15.23 22.87
N VAL A 950 21.90 13.92 22.88
CA VAL A 950 20.90 13.22 23.69
C VAL A 950 21.61 12.51 24.82
N THR A 951 21.14 12.69 26.04
CA THR A 951 21.55 11.87 27.18
C THR A 951 20.36 11.07 27.63
N LEU A 952 20.43 9.75 27.48
CA LEU A 952 19.41 8.80 27.88
C LEU A 952 19.74 8.23 29.26
N GLU A 953 18.79 8.28 30.19
CA GLU A 953 18.87 7.59 31.47
C GLU A 953 17.72 6.59 31.54
N ASN A 954 18.02 5.35 31.93
CA ASN A 954 17.02 4.29 31.95
C ASN A 954 16.44 4.16 33.37
N HIS A 955 15.18 4.56 33.54
CA HIS A 955 14.45 4.47 34.81
C HIS A 955 13.41 3.33 34.84
N LEU A 956 13.56 2.34 33.96
CA LEU A 956 12.74 1.12 33.94
C LEU A 956 13.12 0.13 35.05
N PHE A 957 13.32 0.64 36.28
CA PHE A 957 13.84 -0.13 37.43
C PHE A 957 13.01 -1.36 37.81
N ASN A 958 11.70 -1.32 37.54
CA ASN A 958 10.74 -2.37 37.92
C ASN A 958 10.02 -2.96 36.69
N ALA A 959 10.55 -2.76 35.49
CA ALA A 959 9.95 -3.27 34.27
C ALA A 959 10.37 -4.73 34.04
N ASP A 960 9.44 -5.54 33.55
CA ASP A 960 9.75 -6.90 33.09
C ASP A 960 10.74 -6.86 31.92
N GLU A 961 11.66 -7.83 31.90
CA GLU A 961 12.66 -7.94 30.84
C GLU A 961 12.02 -8.20 29.47
N PRO A 962 12.59 -7.63 28.38
CA PRO A 962 13.76 -6.76 28.36
C PRO A 962 13.46 -5.35 28.86
N ASN A 963 14.26 -4.84 29.80
CA ASN A 963 14.14 -3.49 30.35
C ASN A 963 15.31 -2.57 29.98
N ALA A 964 16.30 -3.09 29.25
CA ALA A 964 17.33 -2.28 28.61
C ALA A 964 16.73 -1.35 27.55
N LEU A 965 17.27 -0.14 27.44
CA LEU A 965 16.77 0.91 26.54
C LEU A 965 17.86 1.47 25.64
N SER A 966 17.44 1.91 24.45
CA SER A 966 18.27 2.69 23.55
C SER A 966 17.41 3.63 22.71
N MET A 967 18.07 4.59 22.04
CA MET A 967 17.41 5.52 21.13
C MET A 967 18.14 5.54 19.79
N HIS A 968 17.44 5.14 18.73
CA HIS A 968 17.86 5.27 17.34
C HIS A 968 17.10 6.41 16.66
N ILE A 969 17.71 7.06 15.66
CA ILE A 969 17.11 8.22 14.99
C ILE A 969 17.46 8.25 13.49
N HIS A 970 16.43 8.53 12.69
CA HIS A 970 16.48 8.66 11.24
C HIS A 970 16.91 10.06 10.80
N TYR A 971 17.35 10.21 9.54
CA TYR A 971 17.73 11.51 8.96
C TYR A 971 18.77 12.33 9.74
N VAL A 972 19.65 11.70 10.53
CA VAL A 972 20.82 12.36 11.14
C VAL A 972 22.08 11.54 10.87
N GLY A 973 23.22 12.23 10.72
CA GLY A 973 24.51 11.56 10.60
C GLY A 973 25.07 11.29 12.00
N PHE A 974 25.47 10.06 12.29
CA PHE A 974 26.01 9.64 13.59
C PHE A 974 27.26 8.77 13.43
N ASP A 975 27.97 8.52 14.53
CA ASP A 975 29.04 7.52 14.62
C ASP A 975 28.39 6.17 14.99
N PRO A 976 28.43 5.15 14.11
CA PRO A 976 27.76 3.86 14.37
C PRO A 976 28.31 3.14 15.60
N LEU A 977 29.51 3.52 16.08
CA LEU A 977 30.19 2.89 17.20
C LEU A 977 29.78 3.46 18.57
N GLY A 978 29.05 4.57 18.61
CA GLY A 978 28.66 5.19 19.89
C GLY A 978 27.34 5.97 19.89
N SER A 979 26.74 6.21 18.73
CA SER A 979 25.51 7.02 18.59
C SER A 979 24.45 6.43 17.65
N ASP A 980 24.52 5.14 17.32
CA ASP A 980 23.46 4.43 16.57
C ASP A 980 22.27 4.04 17.47
N GLY A 981 22.55 3.73 18.74
CA GLY A 981 21.57 3.19 19.68
C GLY A 981 21.28 1.69 19.48
N THR A 982 21.99 1.01 18.60
CA THR A 982 21.81 -0.43 18.34
C THR A 982 23.14 -1.18 18.39
N ALA A 983 23.12 -2.42 18.88
CA ALA A 983 24.29 -3.30 18.89
C ALA A 983 24.40 -4.05 17.56
N VAL A 984 24.88 -3.35 16.51
CA VAL A 984 24.91 -3.85 15.13
C VAL A 984 26.26 -4.48 14.79
N GLY A 985 26.25 -5.71 14.27
CA GLY A 985 27.44 -6.37 13.76
C GLY A 985 28.56 -6.43 14.79
N TRP A 986 29.76 -6.00 14.41
CA TRP A 986 30.91 -5.93 15.31
C TRP A 986 31.05 -4.58 16.06
N ASN A 987 30.02 -3.73 16.09
CA ASN A 987 30.05 -2.46 16.83
C ASN A 987 30.00 -2.68 18.36
N TYR A 988 30.18 -1.60 19.13
CA TYR A 988 29.98 -1.60 20.58
C TYR A 988 28.49 -1.72 20.95
N ASN A 989 28.21 -2.25 22.15
CA ASN A 989 26.86 -2.24 22.74
C ASN A 989 26.49 -0.85 23.24
N GLN A 990 25.39 -0.30 22.71
CA GLN A 990 24.88 1.05 23.03
C GLN A 990 23.55 1.03 23.80
N GLY A 991 23.08 -0.15 24.21
CA GLY A 991 21.95 -0.28 25.13
C GLY A 991 22.29 0.33 26.50
N THR A 992 21.26 0.68 27.27
CA THR A 992 21.37 1.28 28.61
C THR A 992 20.56 0.42 29.58
N GLU A 993 21.21 -0.18 30.57
CA GLU A 993 20.52 -0.99 31.59
C GLU A 993 19.79 -0.09 32.61
N PRO A 994 18.78 -0.58 33.37
CA PRO A 994 18.13 0.23 34.39
C PRO A 994 19.11 0.81 35.41
N GLY A 995 19.04 2.12 35.63
CA GLY A 995 19.97 2.88 36.47
C GLY A 995 21.29 3.27 35.81
N GLU A 996 21.55 2.80 34.58
CA GLU A 996 22.61 3.34 33.75
C GLU A 996 22.15 4.63 33.06
N LYS A 997 23.16 5.44 32.74
CA LYS A 997 23.01 6.67 31.98
C LYS A 997 23.93 6.63 30.79
N TYR A 998 23.36 6.68 29.60
CA TYR A 998 24.11 6.64 28.35
C TYR A 998 23.93 7.94 27.58
N ALA A 999 25.04 8.61 27.27
CA ALA A 999 25.00 9.77 26.39
C ALA A 999 25.14 9.35 24.93
N THR A 1000 24.02 9.33 24.19
CA THR A 1000 24.02 9.36 22.71
C THR A 1000 24.37 10.78 22.26
N ALA A 1001 25.66 11.14 22.34
CA ALA A 1001 26.08 12.50 22.02
C ALA A 1001 26.24 12.71 20.51
N GLY A 1002 25.44 13.62 19.95
CA GLY A 1002 26.02 14.63 19.07
C GLY A 1002 26.60 15.80 19.87
N LEU A 1003 27.91 16.03 19.77
CA LEU A 1003 28.73 17.15 20.28
C LEU A 1003 29.01 17.29 21.77
N ARG A 1004 30.28 17.10 22.15
CA ARG A 1004 31.27 18.21 22.30
C ARG A 1004 32.44 17.79 23.20
N MET A 1005 33.66 17.92 22.68
CA MET A 1005 34.90 17.98 23.48
C MET A 1005 34.97 19.25 24.34
N LYS A 1006 35.15 19.08 25.66
CA LYS A 1006 35.63 20.13 26.56
C LYS A 1006 37.17 20.13 26.54
N LYS A 1007 37.78 21.20 26.02
CA LYS A 1007 39.24 21.41 26.08
C LYS A 1007 39.60 21.88 27.49
N GLY A 1008 40.34 21.06 28.24
CA GLY A 1008 40.97 21.49 29.49
C GLY A 1008 42.15 22.42 29.20
N THR A 1009 42.16 23.61 29.81
CA THR A 1009 43.37 24.29 30.29
C THR A 1009 43.00 25.32 31.37
N SER A 1010 43.55 25.08 32.56
CA SER A 1010 43.96 25.99 33.65
C SER A 1010 42.96 26.89 34.41
N SER A 1011 43.02 26.69 35.74
CA SER A 1011 42.81 27.61 36.88
C SER A 1011 41.41 28.11 37.21
N SER A 1012 40.74 27.46 38.16
CA SER A 1012 40.60 27.99 39.53
C SER A 1012 39.73 27.06 40.39
N THR A 1013 40.25 26.77 41.57
CA THR A 1013 39.69 26.13 42.76
C THR A 1013 38.20 26.40 43.02
N THR A 1014 37.42 25.37 43.42
CA THR A 1014 36.65 25.28 44.69
C THR A 1014 35.43 24.33 44.56
N ILE A 1015 35.55 23.15 45.18
CA ILE A 1015 34.57 22.41 46.01
C ILE A 1015 33.16 22.13 45.42
N CYS A 1016 32.86 20.85 45.14
CA CYS A 1016 32.01 20.06 46.04
C CYS A 1016 32.22 18.55 45.82
N GLN A 1017 32.81 17.91 46.83
CA GLN A 1017 32.85 16.46 47.03
C GLN A 1017 31.52 15.99 47.65
N GLN A 1018 31.19 14.73 47.37
CA GLN A 1018 30.52 13.77 48.25
C GLN A 1018 29.14 14.11 48.80
N GLU A 1019 28.14 13.30 48.42
CA GLU A 1019 27.36 12.55 49.41
C GLU A 1019 26.81 11.24 48.79
N LYS A 1020 27.49 10.12 49.11
CA LYS A 1020 26.87 8.80 49.24
C LYS A 1020 26.42 8.67 50.69
N LYS A 1021 25.13 8.46 50.96
CA LYS A 1021 24.60 7.45 51.93
C LYS A 1021 23.08 7.56 52.17
N ALA A 1022 22.40 6.45 51.82
CA ALA A 1022 21.41 5.68 52.59
C ALA A 1022 20.04 6.30 52.96
N PHE A 1023 18.96 5.59 52.63
CA PHE A 1023 18.19 4.83 53.64
C PHE A 1023 17.20 3.79 53.05
N MET A 1024 17.22 2.58 53.62
CA MET A 1024 16.25 1.47 53.51
C MET A 1024 15.02 1.71 54.40
N VAL A 1025 13.83 1.27 53.92
CA VAL A 1025 12.79 0.48 54.64
C VAL A 1025 12.22 0.99 56.00
N LEU A 1026 10.95 1.45 56.02
CA LEU A 1026 9.81 0.95 56.86
C LEU A 1026 8.63 1.96 57.00
N LEU A 1027 7.45 1.50 56.54
CA LEU A 1027 6.07 1.64 57.09
C LEU A 1027 5.55 2.98 57.66
N GLY A 1028 4.38 3.39 57.14
CA GLY A 1028 3.22 3.69 58.00
C GLY A 1028 2.56 5.06 57.88
N ARG A 1029 1.69 5.25 56.89
CA ARG A 1029 0.27 5.65 57.06
C ARG A 1029 -0.51 5.61 55.76
#